data_AF-A0A7V5ZG93-F1
#
_entry.id   AF-A0A7V5ZG93-F1
#
_cell.length_a   1.000
_cell.length_b   1.000
_cell.length_c   1.000
_cell.angle_alpha   90.00
_cell.angle_beta   90.00
_cell.angle_gamma   90.00
#
_symmetry.space_group_name_H-M   'P 1'
#
loop_
_entity.id
_entity.type
_entity.pdbx_description
1 polymer ?
#
loop_
_entity_poly.entity_id
_entity_poly.type
_entity_poly.pdbx_seq_one_letter_code
_entity_poly.pdbx_strand_id
1 'polypeptide(L)'
;RYHLFDYVGAPDAEYVIVLMGSGCGTAEETVQALLEKGEKVGMIKVRLYRPFSREHFLSALPSTVKAIAVLDRTKEPGALGEPLYQDVVTALGEAMMEGTLPFERVPRVIGGRYGLSSKEFTPAMVKAVFDELAKDQPKNHFTVGIIDDVTHTSLEIDPNFSTESPDVVRAVFWGLGADGTVGANKNSVKIIGEETPNWAQGYFVYDSKKSGAVTVSHLRFGPRPILGTYLIQRANFVACHQFHFLERYNVLDLAEEGATFLLNSPYGPEEVWDHLPRSVQQQIIDKKLKFYVINAYDVAKRVGLGVRINTIMQTCFFAISGVLPRDEAIAKIKDAIRKTYGRRGEAVVQQNFAAVDAALDNLFEVKVPAEATSTFDRPPIVPDHAPEFVKRVTAELMAGRGDLLPVSAFPVDGTYPTGTAAWEKRNIALEVPVWEPDLCIQCGKCVYICPHAVIRAKVYDKELLANAPATFKATAAKWRELPDKMFTIQVAVEDCTGCQLCVEVCPAKDKSDSSRKALNMHPQIPLREQERANWEFFLSLPDVPKHDSLRFNNIKNVQLLRPLFEFSGACTGCGETPYVRLLTQLFGDRLYIANATGCSSIYGGNLPTTPYTTDSEGRGPTWNNSLFEDNAEFGLGMRLAINRQNAYARQLLEELRPLIADDELVDGLLNADQSD
;
A
#
# COMPACT_ATOMS: atom_id res chain seq x y z
N ARG A 1 37.75 -10.04 4.41
CA ARG A 1 38.00 -10.82 5.65
C ARG A 1 37.03 -10.30 6.70
N TYR A 2 36.39 -11.17 7.48
CA TYR A 2 35.45 -10.79 8.54
C TYR A 2 36.06 -11.07 9.91
N HIS A 3 35.68 -10.28 10.90
CA HIS A 3 35.98 -10.49 12.33
C HIS A 3 34.68 -10.57 13.15
N LEU A 4 34.77 -10.81 14.46
CA LEU A 4 33.59 -10.82 15.33
C LEU A 4 32.92 -9.43 15.40
N PHE A 5 33.76 -8.39 15.38
CA PHE A 5 33.40 -6.98 15.31
C PHE A 5 34.31 -6.33 14.25
N ASP A 6 33.73 -5.80 13.18
CA ASP A 6 34.50 -5.09 12.15
C ASP A 6 34.40 -3.58 12.38
N TYR A 7 35.54 -2.90 12.48
CA TYR A 7 35.61 -1.44 12.52
C TYR A 7 35.73 -0.84 11.12
N VAL A 8 35.02 0.28 10.89
CA VAL A 8 35.17 1.12 9.69
C VAL A 8 35.09 2.58 10.11
N GLY A 9 36.06 3.41 9.75
CA GLY A 9 36.10 4.81 10.18
C GLY A 9 37.49 5.40 10.20
N ALA A 10 37.61 6.61 10.73
CA ALA A 10 38.88 7.26 10.98
C ALA A 10 39.70 6.44 11.99
N PRO A 11 41.01 6.21 11.80
CA PRO A 11 41.85 5.57 12.80
C PRO A 11 41.89 6.33 14.14
N ASP A 12 41.63 7.64 14.12
CA ASP A 12 41.56 8.55 15.26
C ASP A 12 40.13 9.02 15.56
N ALA A 13 39.11 8.19 15.27
CA ALA A 13 37.72 8.55 15.51
C ALA A 13 37.44 8.91 16.97
N GLU A 14 36.63 9.95 17.17
CA GLU A 14 36.17 10.41 18.48
C GLU A 14 34.74 9.93 18.78
N TYR A 15 33.96 9.68 17.72
CA TYR A 15 32.55 9.31 17.78
C TYR A 15 32.30 8.01 17.01
N VAL A 16 31.72 7.01 17.66
CA VAL A 16 31.50 5.68 17.05
C VAL A 16 30.04 5.23 17.17
N ILE A 17 29.48 4.69 16.09
CA ILE A 17 28.19 3.99 16.11
C ILE A 17 28.42 2.47 16.18
N VAL A 18 27.73 1.77 17.08
CA VAL A 18 27.72 0.30 17.17
C VAL A 18 26.35 -0.21 16.74
N LEU A 19 26.29 -1.05 15.71
CA LEU A 19 25.04 -1.58 15.19
C LEU A 19 25.21 -2.94 14.50
N MET A 20 24.07 -3.57 14.21
CA MET A 20 24.00 -4.90 13.58
C MET A 20 23.01 -4.92 12.40
N GLY A 21 23.23 -5.84 11.46
CA GLY A 21 22.31 -6.11 10.35
C GLY A 21 22.46 -5.15 9.17
N SER A 22 21.39 -4.94 8.42
CA SER A 22 21.42 -4.18 7.16
C SER A 22 21.73 -2.69 7.36
N GLY A 23 21.44 -2.12 8.53
CA GLY A 23 21.76 -0.72 8.85
C GLY A 23 23.25 -0.40 8.75
N CYS A 24 24.12 -1.42 8.88
CA CYS A 24 25.56 -1.28 8.69
C CYS A 24 25.94 -0.77 7.29
N GLY A 25 25.17 -1.09 6.24
CA GLY A 25 25.44 -0.63 4.87
C GLY A 25 25.27 0.89 4.74
N THR A 26 24.11 1.40 5.14
CA THR A 26 23.84 2.84 5.19
C THR A 26 24.81 3.59 6.12
N ALA A 27 25.12 3.02 7.29
CA ALA A 27 26.04 3.64 8.23
C ALA A 27 27.47 3.73 7.67
N GLU A 28 27.94 2.69 6.97
CA GLU A 28 29.26 2.68 6.33
C GLU A 28 29.35 3.71 5.21
N GLU A 29 28.34 3.77 4.34
CA GLU A 29 28.25 4.77 3.27
C GLU A 29 28.28 6.20 3.86
N THR A 30 27.56 6.42 4.96
CA THR A 30 27.54 7.72 5.64
C THR A 30 28.89 8.04 6.26
N VAL A 31 29.52 7.10 6.97
CA VAL A 31 30.86 7.28 7.54
C VAL A 31 31.85 7.65 6.45
N GLN A 32 31.86 6.96 5.30
CA GLN A 32 32.75 7.30 4.18
C GLN A 32 32.55 8.75 3.70
N ALA A 33 31.31 9.18 3.53
CA ALA A 33 31.01 10.56 3.12
C ALA A 33 31.40 11.62 4.17
N LEU A 34 31.35 11.29 5.46
CA LEU A 34 31.78 12.19 6.54
C LEU A 34 33.31 12.22 6.69
N LEU A 35 33.99 11.11 6.42
CA LEU A 35 35.46 11.05 6.36
C LEU A 35 36.03 11.93 5.25
N GLU A 36 35.39 11.98 4.08
CA GLU A 36 35.75 12.90 2.98
C GLU A 36 35.65 14.38 3.39
N LYS A 37 34.83 14.69 4.41
CA LYS A 37 34.68 16.03 5.00
C LYS A 37 35.62 16.28 6.18
N GLY A 38 36.47 15.30 6.53
CA GLY A 38 37.43 15.40 7.63
C GLY A 38 36.84 15.16 9.02
N GLU A 39 35.63 14.58 9.11
CA GLU A 39 35.03 14.25 10.41
C GLU A 39 35.66 13.00 11.04
N LYS A 40 35.84 13.04 12.36
CA LYS A 40 36.46 11.95 13.14
C LYS A 40 35.43 10.94 13.62
N VAL A 41 34.79 10.28 12.67
CA VAL A 41 33.71 9.32 12.93
C VAL A 41 34.12 7.89 12.56
N GLY A 42 33.47 6.93 13.21
CA GLY A 42 33.61 5.52 12.89
C GLY A 42 32.39 4.69 13.25
N MET A 43 32.45 3.40 12.94
CA MET A 43 31.41 2.45 13.24
C MET A 43 31.96 1.06 13.56
N ILE A 44 31.22 0.31 14.37
CA ILE A 44 31.41 -1.12 14.61
C ILE A 44 30.24 -1.88 14.01
N LYS A 45 30.56 -2.84 13.15
CA LYS A 45 29.61 -3.83 12.63
C LYS A 45 29.70 -5.07 13.52
N VAL A 46 28.66 -5.31 14.32
CA VAL A 46 28.56 -6.53 15.14
C VAL A 46 28.23 -7.70 14.22
N ARG A 47 29.13 -8.69 14.13
CA ARG A 47 28.94 -9.89 13.28
C ARG A 47 28.46 -11.08 14.11
N LEU A 48 29.13 -11.33 15.23
CA LEU A 48 28.74 -12.38 16.17
C LEU A 48 28.17 -11.72 17.44
N TYR A 49 26.85 -11.61 17.51
CA TYR A 49 26.18 -11.05 18.69
C TYR A 49 26.26 -11.99 19.90
N ARG A 50 26.17 -13.30 19.68
CA ARG A 50 26.27 -14.31 20.75
C ARG A 50 27.12 -15.50 20.30
N PRO A 51 28.08 -15.95 21.13
CA PRO A 51 28.55 -15.34 22.39
C PRO A 51 29.19 -13.95 22.18
N PHE A 52 28.93 -13.01 23.08
CA PHE A 52 29.47 -11.64 22.96
C PHE A 52 30.90 -11.59 23.50
N SER A 53 31.90 -11.48 22.63
CA SER A 53 33.31 -11.44 23.05
C SER A 53 33.76 -10.01 23.39
N ARG A 54 33.78 -9.68 24.68
CA ARG A 54 34.24 -8.38 25.21
C ARG A 54 35.63 -8.00 24.71
N GLU A 55 36.58 -8.93 24.74
CA GLU A 55 37.96 -8.72 24.28
C GLU A 55 38.01 -8.25 22.82
N HIS A 56 37.31 -8.94 21.93
CA HIS A 56 37.30 -8.61 20.50
C HIS A 56 36.52 -7.32 20.21
N PHE A 57 35.47 -7.02 20.99
CA PHE A 57 34.74 -5.76 20.88
C PHE A 57 35.62 -4.57 21.23
N LEU A 58 36.28 -4.61 22.40
CA LEU A 58 37.15 -3.52 22.87
C LEU A 58 38.37 -3.34 21.95
N SER A 59 38.94 -4.43 21.47
CA SER A 59 40.11 -4.39 20.56
C SER A 59 39.80 -3.79 19.19
N ALA A 60 38.53 -3.76 18.78
CA ALA A 60 38.13 -3.17 17.50
C ALA A 60 37.94 -1.64 17.58
N LEU A 61 37.83 -1.07 18.78
CA LEU A 61 37.59 0.36 18.97
C LEU A 61 38.91 1.15 19.02
N PRO A 62 39.03 2.27 18.30
CA PRO A 62 40.16 3.18 18.48
C PRO A 62 40.27 3.70 19.90
N SER A 63 41.49 3.87 20.42
CA SER A 63 41.71 4.40 21.78
C SER A 63 41.28 5.87 21.93
N THR A 64 41.06 6.58 20.82
CA THR A 64 40.63 7.99 20.77
C THR A 64 39.13 8.19 20.97
N VAL A 65 38.34 7.12 21.05
CA VAL A 65 36.88 7.20 21.14
C VAL A 65 36.46 7.88 22.45
N LYS A 66 35.64 8.92 22.33
CA LYS A 66 35.08 9.71 23.44
C LYS A 66 33.61 9.38 23.70
N ALA A 67 32.86 9.01 22.67
CA ALA A 67 31.46 8.65 22.80
C ALA A 67 31.03 7.57 21.80
N ILE A 68 30.06 6.77 22.21
CA ILE A 68 29.50 5.64 21.47
C ILE A 68 27.97 5.77 21.43
N ALA A 69 27.37 5.66 20.24
CA ALA A 69 25.94 5.45 20.07
C ALA A 69 25.67 3.99 19.69
N VAL A 70 24.83 3.30 20.46
CA VAL A 70 24.44 1.91 20.19
C VAL A 70 23.04 1.89 19.60
N LEU A 71 22.88 1.28 18.43
CA LEU A 71 21.62 1.27 17.70
C LEU A 71 21.00 -0.13 17.67
N ASP A 72 19.82 -0.23 18.28
CA ASP A 72 19.04 -1.46 18.37
C ASP A 72 17.84 -1.42 17.43
N ARG A 73 17.64 -2.52 16.68
CA ARG A 73 16.49 -2.71 15.80
C ARG A 73 15.40 -3.53 16.48
N THR A 74 15.10 -3.16 17.73
CA THR A 74 14.07 -3.79 18.58
C THR A 74 13.52 -2.78 19.58
N LYS A 75 12.45 -3.14 20.28
CA LYS A 75 11.90 -2.40 21.42
C LYS A 75 11.50 -3.40 22.51
N GLU A 76 12.02 -3.21 23.71
CA GLU A 76 11.66 -3.98 24.90
C GLU A 76 10.94 -3.07 25.89
N PRO A 77 9.59 -3.01 25.87
CA PRO A 77 8.85 -2.10 26.75
C PRO A 77 9.14 -2.34 28.23
N GLY A 78 9.57 -1.29 28.94
CA GLY A 78 9.87 -1.34 30.38
C GLY A 78 11.29 -1.77 30.74
N ALA A 79 12.11 -2.20 29.77
CA ALA A 79 13.52 -2.48 30.00
C ALA A 79 14.34 -1.19 30.25
N LEU A 80 15.47 -1.32 30.94
CA LEU A 80 16.40 -0.19 31.19
C LEU A 80 17.10 0.31 29.90
N GLY A 81 17.12 -0.50 28.85
CA GLY A 81 17.65 -0.18 27.53
C GLY A 81 17.54 -1.40 26.62
N GLU A 82 17.85 -1.25 25.35
CA GLU A 82 17.77 -2.36 24.40
C GLU A 82 18.96 -3.34 24.53
N PRO A 83 18.86 -4.57 24.00
CA PRO A 83 19.82 -5.64 24.28
C PRO A 83 21.27 -5.31 23.90
N LEU A 84 21.53 -4.79 22.69
CA LEU A 84 22.90 -4.49 22.28
C LEU A 84 23.48 -3.31 23.07
N TYR A 85 22.67 -2.30 23.35
CA TYR A 85 23.04 -1.21 24.25
C TYR A 85 23.46 -1.73 25.64
N GLN A 86 22.66 -2.61 26.26
CA GLN A 86 22.99 -3.18 27.57
C GLN A 86 24.29 -4.00 27.55
N ASP A 87 24.54 -4.77 26.49
CA ASP A 87 25.78 -5.54 26.34
C ASP A 87 27.00 -4.64 26.22
N VAL A 88 26.92 -3.54 25.45
CA VAL A 88 28.02 -2.59 25.29
C VAL A 88 28.31 -1.87 26.61
N VAL A 89 27.27 -1.43 27.33
CA VAL A 89 27.40 -0.82 28.66
C VAL A 89 28.05 -1.81 29.64
N THR A 90 27.61 -3.06 29.64
CA THR A 90 28.17 -4.12 30.50
C THR A 90 29.62 -4.40 30.16
N ALA A 91 29.95 -4.56 28.86
CA ALA A 91 31.31 -4.81 28.39
C ALA A 91 32.29 -3.69 28.81
N LEU A 92 31.88 -2.43 28.69
CA LEU A 92 32.67 -1.27 29.13
C LEU A 92 32.77 -1.21 30.66
N GLY A 93 31.66 -1.47 31.36
CA GLY A 93 31.61 -1.46 32.83
C GLY A 93 32.52 -2.51 33.45
N GLU A 94 32.49 -3.75 32.97
CA GLU A 94 33.37 -4.81 33.45
C GLU A 94 34.85 -4.52 33.13
N ALA A 95 35.15 -4.06 31.92
CA ALA A 95 36.53 -3.70 31.55
C ALA A 95 37.06 -2.52 32.37
N MET A 96 36.19 -1.57 32.76
CA MET A 96 36.54 -0.50 33.70
C MET A 96 36.91 -1.06 35.06
N MET A 97 36.10 -1.99 35.60
CA MET A 97 36.34 -2.62 36.90
C MET A 97 37.62 -3.46 36.90
N GLU A 98 37.98 -4.07 35.78
CA GLU A 98 39.21 -4.84 35.61
C GLU A 98 40.44 -3.99 35.26
N GLY A 99 40.26 -2.70 34.94
CA GLY A 99 41.35 -1.83 34.48
C GLY A 99 41.90 -2.17 33.09
N THR A 100 41.08 -2.82 32.24
CA THR A 100 41.46 -3.30 30.90
C THR A 100 40.90 -2.42 29.77
N LEU A 101 40.33 -1.25 30.08
CA LEU A 101 39.84 -0.32 29.08
C LEU A 101 40.96 0.18 28.16
N PRO A 102 40.74 0.17 26.83
CA PRO A 102 41.73 0.69 25.87
C PRO A 102 41.68 2.23 25.72
N PHE A 103 40.89 2.93 26.53
CA PHE A 103 40.64 4.37 26.42
C PHE A 103 41.24 5.12 27.61
N GLU A 104 41.61 6.39 27.42
CA GLU A 104 42.05 7.26 28.52
C GLU A 104 40.93 7.50 29.55
N ARG A 105 39.69 7.59 29.08
CA ARG A 105 38.48 7.74 29.88
C ARG A 105 37.38 6.86 29.31
N VAL A 106 36.47 6.40 30.17
CA VAL A 106 35.31 5.61 29.74
C VAL A 106 34.50 6.44 28.74
N PRO A 107 34.28 5.95 27.51
CA PRO A 107 33.46 6.67 26.54
C PRO A 107 32.03 6.83 27.04
N ARG A 108 31.42 7.98 26.77
CA ARG A 108 29.98 8.17 27.01
C ARG A 108 29.18 7.26 26.07
N VAL A 109 28.20 6.53 26.60
CA VAL A 109 27.35 5.63 25.80
C VAL A 109 25.91 6.15 25.77
N ILE A 110 25.33 6.24 24.58
CA ILE A 110 23.88 6.46 24.39
C ILE A 110 23.28 5.29 23.59
N GLY A 111 22.05 4.93 23.90
CA GLY A 111 21.25 3.92 23.20
C GLY A 111 20.16 4.56 22.35
N GLY A 112 19.92 4.00 21.17
CA GLY A 112 18.90 4.46 20.25
C GLY A 112 18.19 3.31 19.53
N ARG A 113 16.90 3.51 19.22
CA ARG A 113 16.11 2.58 18.42
C ARG A 113 15.95 3.07 16.99
N TYR A 114 16.03 2.16 16.03
CA TYR A 114 15.82 2.47 14.61
C TYR A 114 15.13 1.32 13.89
N GLY A 115 14.58 1.59 12.71
CA GLY A 115 14.25 0.55 11.72
C GLY A 115 13.22 -0.50 12.11
N LEU A 116 12.40 -0.27 13.15
CA LEU A 116 11.34 -1.18 13.57
C LEU A 116 10.35 -1.40 12.43
N SER A 117 9.95 -2.66 12.21
CA SER A 117 9.01 -3.03 11.15
C SER A 117 9.41 -2.51 9.76
N SER A 118 10.71 -2.50 9.46
CA SER A 118 11.28 -1.97 8.21
C SER A 118 11.12 -0.46 8.00
N LYS A 119 10.94 0.33 9.07
CA LYS A 119 11.09 1.78 9.01
C LYS A 119 12.42 2.14 8.35
N GLU A 120 12.40 3.17 7.51
CA GLU A 120 13.60 3.62 6.80
C GLU A 120 14.74 3.98 7.76
N PHE A 121 15.97 3.77 7.29
CA PHE A 121 17.19 4.17 7.96
C PHE A 121 18.17 4.72 6.93
N THR A 122 18.08 6.04 6.72
CA THR A 122 18.77 6.78 5.65
C THR A 122 20.09 7.37 6.13
N PRO A 123 20.97 7.84 5.22
CA PRO A 123 22.20 8.53 5.60
C PRO A 123 21.97 9.76 6.47
N ALA A 124 20.88 10.49 6.23
CA ALA A 124 20.47 11.63 7.06
C ALA A 124 20.18 11.21 8.51
N MET A 125 19.57 10.04 8.71
CA MET A 125 19.31 9.49 10.04
C MET A 125 20.60 9.06 10.74
N VAL A 126 21.54 8.45 10.02
CA VAL A 126 22.87 8.13 10.57
C VAL A 126 23.61 9.40 10.98
N LYS A 127 23.57 10.44 10.14
CA LYS A 127 24.17 11.73 10.48
C LYS A 127 23.54 12.35 11.72
N ALA A 128 22.22 12.31 11.86
CA ALA A 128 21.53 12.80 13.06
C ALA A 128 22.01 12.09 14.34
N VAL A 129 22.35 10.80 14.27
CA VAL A 129 22.93 10.06 15.40
C VAL A 129 24.33 10.56 15.74
N PHE A 130 25.19 10.83 14.75
CA PHE A 130 26.51 11.42 15.00
C PHE A 130 26.40 12.85 15.55
N ASP A 131 25.50 13.67 14.99
CA ASP A 131 25.24 15.03 15.46
C ASP A 131 24.76 15.03 16.92
N GLU A 132 23.88 14.10 17.29
CA GLU A 132 23.45 13.91 18.67
C GLU A 132 24.62 13.51 19.58
N LEU A 133 25.44 12.55 19.13
CA LEU A 133 26.58 12.03 19.90
C LEU A 133 27.64 13.11 20.19
N ALA A 134 27.75 14.10 19.32
CA ALA A 134 28.64 15.25 19.45
C ALA A 134 28.15 16.33 20.43
N LYS A 135 26.87 16.32 20.85
CA LYS A 135 26.34 17.30 21.80
C LYS A 135 26.98 17.15 23.19
N ASP A 136 26.99 18.23 23.96
CA ASP A 136 27.43 18.21 25.35
C ASP A 136 26.53 17.32 26.22
N GLN A 137 25.21 17.40 25.99
CA GLN A 137 24.18 16.60 26.66
C GLN A 137 23.35 15.85 25.62
N PRO A 138 23.84 14.70 25.12
CA PRO A 138 23.09 13.91 24.14
C PRO A 138 21.87 13.26 24.78
N LYS A 139 20.80 13.15 24.00
CA LYS A 139 19.60 12.38 24.32
C LYS A 139 19.96 10.89 24.35
N ASN A 140 19.77 10.25 25.50
CA ASN A 140 19.82 8.80 25.62
C ASN A 140 18.41 8.19 25.38
N HIS A 141 18.35 6.90 25.07
CA HIS A 141 17.11 6.15 24.77
C HIS A 141 16.27 6.76 23.64
N PHE A 142 16.95 7.32 22.65
CA PHE A 142 16.32 8.04 21.55
C PHE A 142 15.66 7.09 20.53
N THR A 143 14.87 7.67 19.62
CA THR A 143 14.41 7.03 18.40
C THR A 143 14.90 7.82 17.19
N VAL A 144 15.12 7.15 16.06
CA VAL A 144 15.44 7.84 14.80
C VAL A 144 14.56 7.30 13.68
N GLY A 145 14.06 8.21 12.84
CA GLY A 145 13.17 7.93 11.72
C GLY A 145 11.68 8.15 11.98
N ILE A 146 11.26 8.49 13.21
CA ILE A 146 9.87 8.82 13.55
C ILE A 146 9.76 10.22 14.14
N ILE A 147 8.54 10.76 14.20
CA ILE A 147 8.22 11.98 14.95
C ILE A 147 7.54 11.55 16.24
N ASP A 148 8.29 11.52 17.34
CA ASP A 148 7.76 11.20 18.67
C ASP A 148 7.41 12.48 19.43
N ASP A 149 6.19 12.95 19.24
CA ASP A 149 5.62 14.13 19.90
C ASP A 149 4.92 13.81 21.23
N VAL A 150 4.98 12.55 21.68
CA VAL A 150 4.36 12.10 22.94
C VAL A 150 5.42 11.92 24.02
N THR A 151 6.47 11.15 23.74
CA THR A 151 7.57 10.89 24.69
C THR A 151 8.86 11.61 24.34
N HIS A 152 8.87 12.38 23.24
CA HIS A 152 9.96 13.26 22.83
C HIS A 152 11.31 12.55 22.68
N THR A 153 11.30 11.27 22.30
CA THR A 153 12.52 10.46 22.12
C THR A 153 13.17 10.64 20.76
N SER A 154 12.45 11.14 19.75
CA SER A 154 12.97 11.23 18.39
C SER A 154 14.11 12.25 18.25
N LEU A 155 15.08 11.94 17.37
CA LEU A 155 16.12 12.88 16.93
C LEU A 155 15.60 13.75 15.78
N GLU A 156 16.13 14.97 15.71
CA GLU A 156 15.93 15.87 14.56
C GLU A 156 16.80 15.42 13.38
N ILE A 157 16.24 15.43 12.18
CA ILE A 157 16.89 14.93 10.95
C ILE A 157 16.92 16.06 9.94
N ASP A 158 18.10 16.34 9.35
CA ASP A 158 18.20 17.21 8.17
C ASP A 158 17.83 16.43 6.91
N PRO A 159 16.67 16.70 6.27
CA PRO A 159 16.24 15.96 5.09
C PRO A 159 17.10 16.24 3.84
N ASN A 160 17.94 17.27 3.86
CA ASN A 160 18.76 17.65 2.70
C ASN A 160 20.08 16.89 2.61
N PHE A 161 20.51 16.25 3.70
CA PHE A 161 21.71 15.43 3.69
C PHE A 161 21.52 14.17 2.85
N SER A 162 22.39 13.98 1.86
CA SER A 162 22.38 12.81 0.97
C SER A 162 23.80 12.39 0.63
N THR A 163 23.99 11.09 0.49
CA THR A 163 25.22 10.43 0.02
C THR A 163 25.07 9.87 -1.39
N GLU A 164 23.91 10.08 -2.04
CA GLU A 164 23.64 9.50 -3.35
C GLU A 164 24.47 10.21 -4.44
N SER A 165 25.37 9.47 -5.07
CA SER A 165 26.32 9.97 -6.08
C SER A 165 25.72 10.10 -7.49
N PRO A 166 26.08 11.12 -8.29
CA PRO A 166 25.55 11.33 -9.64
C PRO A 166 25.98 10.27 -10.67
N ASP A 167 27.03 9.49 -10.40
CA ASP A 167 27.50 8.40 -11.27
C ASP A 167 26.78 7.06 -11.04
N VAL A 168 25.73 7.07 -10.23
CA VAL A 168 24.84 5.92 -9.98
C VAL A 168 23.49 6.23 -10.62
N VAL A 169 23.03 5.33 -11.50
CA VAL A 169 21.64 5.37 -11.98
C VAL A 169 20.73 4.94 -10.84
N ARG A 170 19.77 5.80 -10.49
CA ARG A 170 18.79 5.67 -9.41
C ARG A 170 17.41 5.76 -10.03
N ALA A 171 16.84 4.59 -10.34
CA ALA A 171 15.59 4.48 -11.08
C ALA A 171 14.44 4.05 -10.16
N VAL A 172 13.34 4.81 -10.20
CA VAL A 172 12.10 4.52 -9.46
C VAL A 172 10.98 4.19 -10.43
N PHE A 173 10.28 3.09 -10.19
CA PHE A 173 9.18 2.62 -11.06
C PHE A 173 7.91 2.45 -10.26
N TRP A 174 6.89 3.24 -10.60
CA TRP A 174 5.54 3.13 -10.08
C TRP A 174 4.71 2.21 -10.98
N GLY A 175 4.33 1.06 -10.44
CA GLY A 175 3.51 0.06 -11.13
C GLY A 175 2.31 -0.38 -10.31
N LEU A 176 1.42 -1.14 -10.93
CA LEU A 176 0.27 -1.77 -10.30
C LEU A 176 0.55 -3.23 -9.98
N GLY A 177 0.12 -3.71 -8.82
CA GLY A 177 0.17 -5.11 -8.45
C GLY A 177 -0.45 -5.99 -9.54
N ALA A 178 0.37 -6.87 -10.12
CA ALA A 178 0.09 -7.76 -11.26
C ALA A 178 0.18 -7.18 -12.68
N ASP A 179 0.71 -5.96 -12.88
CA ASP A 179 1.00 -5.43 -14.24
C ASP A 179 2.34 -5.91 -14.84
N GLY A 180 3.16 -6.58 -14.02
CA GLY A 180 4.45 -7.15 -14.42
C GLY A 180 5.66 -6.24 -14.23
N THR A 181 5.49 -5.02 -13.70
CA THR A 181 6.57 -4.03 -13.45
C THR A 181 7.71 -4.60 -12.61
N VAL A 182 7.38 -5.16 -11.45
CA VAL A 182 8.36 -5.77 -10.54
C VAL A 182 9.14 -6.90 -11.22
N GLY A 183 8.44 -7.73 -12.02
CA GLY A 183 9.05 -8.84 -12.76
C GLY A 183 10.05 -8.34 -13.81
N ALA A 184 9.67 -7.32 -14.57
CA ALA A 184 10.55 -6.65 -15.53
C ALA A 184 11.76 -6.03 -14.84
N ASN A 185 11.56 -5.34 -13.70
CA ASN A 185 12.66 -4.71 -12.97
C ASN A 185 13.65 -5.73 -12.38
N LYS A 186 13.17 -6.87 -11.85
CA LYS A 186 14.06 -7.98 -11.46
C LYS A 186 14.87 -8.51 -12.63
N ASN A 187 14.25 -8.58 -13.81
CA ASN A 187 14.94 -9.00 -15.03
C ASN A 187 15.97 -7.96 -15.49
N SER A 188 15.65 -6.66 -15.43
CA SER A 188 16.60 -5.58 -15.73
C SER A 188 17.81 -5.60 -14.79
N VAL A 189 17.59 -5.81 -13.49
CA VAL A 189 18.68 -5.96 -12.51
C VAL A 189 19.60 -7.13 -12.88
N LYS A 190 19.01 -8.26 -13.28
CA LYS A 190 19.78 -9.42 -13.72
C LYS A 190 20.58 -9.15 -15.00
N ILE A 191 19.96 -8.54 -16.02
CA ILE A 191 20.64 -8.19 -17.26
C ILE A 191 21.83 -7.27 -16.97
N ILE A 192 21.61 -6.18 -16.24
CA ILE A 192 22.68 -5.20 -15.97
C ILE A 192 23.78 -5.81 -15.10
N GLY A 193 23.44 -6.55 -14.04
CA GLY A 193 24.42 -7.13 -13.13
C GLY A 193 25.20 -8.33 -13.70
N GLU A 194 24.64 -9.09 -14.64
CA GLU A 194 25.33 -10.25 -15.25
C GLU A 194 26.07 -9.87 -16.55
N GLU A 195 25.60 -8.85 -17.28
CA GLU A 195 26.08 -8.54 -18.63
C GLU A 195 26.95 -7.27 -18.70
N THR A 196 27.12 -6.56 -17.58
CA THR A 196 27.90 -5.31 -17.50
C THR A 196 28.81 -5.33 -16.27
N PRO A 197 29.86 -4.49 -16.20
CA PRO A 197 30.71 -4.37 -15.00
C PRO A 197 30.04 -3.63 -13.83
N ASN A 198 28.81 -3.14 -14.00
CA ASN A 198 28.11 -2.40 -12.96
C ASN A 198 27.62 -3.34 -11.85
N TRP A 199 27.71 -2.83 -10.62
CA TRP A 199 26.94 -3.37 -9.51
C TRP A 199 25.46 -3.01 -9.70
N ALA A 200 24.59 -3.94 -9.34
CA ALA A 200 23.16 -3.80 -9.49
C ALA A 200 22.44 -4.11 -8.17
N GLN A 201 21.48 -3.25 -7.80
CA GLN A 201 20.62 -3.43 -6.64
C GLN A 201 19.16 -3.24 -7.07
N GLY A 202 18.26 -4.07 -6.54
CA GLY A 202 16.83 -3.88 -6.67
C GLY A 202 16.12 -4.09 -5.33
N TYR A 203 15.37 -3.08 -4.90
CA TYR A 203 14.44 -3.15 -3.77
C TYR A 203 13.02 -2.87 -4.28
N PHE A 204 12.03 -3.54 -3.70
CA PHE A 204 10.65 -3.49 -4.19
C PHE A 204 9.71 -3.26 -3.02
N VAL A 205 9.08 -2.10 -2.99
CA VAL A 205 8.02 -1.76 -2.05
C VAL A 205 6.71 -2.33 -2.62
N TYR A 206 6.08 -3.21 -1.86
CA TYR A 206 4.77 -3.76 -2.16
C TYR A 206 3.76 -3.25 -1.14
N ASP A 207 2.53 -3.09 -1.57
CA ASP A 207 1.38 -3.09 -0.69
C ASP A 207 1.05 -4.55 -0.31
N SER A 208 0.49 -4.75 0.89
CA SER A 208 -0.06 -6.02 1.36
C SER A 208 -1.37 -6.40 0.64
N LYS A 209 -2.04 -5.44 0.00
CA LYS A 209 -3.14 -5.71 -0.94
C LYS A 209 -2.64 -6.59 -2.10
N LYS A 210 -3.26 -7.76 -2.26
CA LYS A 210 -2.78 -8.82 -3.18
C LYS A 210 -2.86 -8.45 -4.67
N SER A 211 -3.75 -7.56 -5.07
CA SER A 211 -3.85 -7.10 -6.47
C SER A 211 -4.32 -5.65 -6.54
N GLY A 212 -3.91 -4.94 -7.61
CA GLY A 212 -4.39 -3.59 -7.90
C GLY A 212 -3.86 -2.53 -6.94
N ALA A 213 -2.76 -2.82 -6.24
CA ALA A 213 -2.15 -1.91 -5.29
C ALA A 213 -0.88 -1.31 -5.88
N VAL A 214 -0.42 -0.18 -5.34
CA VAL A 214 0.81 0.44 -5.84
C VAL A 214 2.01 -0.44 -5.52
N THR A 215 2.93 -0.53 -6.46
CA THR A 215 4.27 -1.08 -6.25
C THR A 215 5.27 -0.02 -6.65
N VAL A 216 6.31 0.17 -5.84
CA VAL A 216 7.40 1.10 -6.13
C VAL A 216 8.71 0.32 -6.15
N SER A 217 9.32 0.22 -7.32
CA SER A 217 10.62 -0.45 -7.47
C SER A 217 11.73 0.58 -7.40
N HIS A 218 12.76 0.34 -6.58
CA HIS A 218 13.94 1.17 -6.44
C HIS A 218 15.15 0.39 -6.95
N LEU A 219 15.73 0.86 -8.06
CA LEU A 219 16.87 0.21 -8.69
C LEU A 219 18.09 1.13 -8.67
N ARG A 220 19.25 0.58 -8.30
CA ARG A 220 20.54 1.27 -8.37
C ARG A 220 21.51 0.51 -9.26
N PHE A 221 22.21 1.24 -10.12
CA PHE A 221 23.26 0.69 -10.99
C PHE A 221 24.48 1.62 -10.99
N GLY A 222 25.67 1.09 -10.75
CA GLY A 222 26.87 1.92 -10.77
C GLY A 222 28.18 1.13 -10.75
N PRO A 223 29.32 1.80 -10.93
CA PRO A 223 30.63 1.16 -11.08
C PRO A 223 31.23 0.65 -9.75
N ARG A 224 30.64 1.03 -8.61
CA ARG A 224 31.11 0.68 -7.26
C ARG A 224 30.10 -0.18 -6.51
N PRO A 225 30.52 -0.97 -5.50
CA PRO A 225 29.61 -1.69 -4.63
C PRO A 225 28.54 -0.76 -4.03
N ILE A 226 27.28 -1.17 -4.12
CA ILE A 226 26.13 -0.39 -3.63
C ILE A 226 25.87 -0.79 -2.17
N LEU A 227 26.18 0.12 -1.24
CA LEU A 227 26.02 -0.09 0.20
C LEU A 227 24.68 0.42 0.74
N GLY A 228 24.06 1.40 0.07
CA GLY A 228 22.80 1.99 0.46
C GLY A 228 21.66 0.98 0.60
N THR A 229 21.32 0.63 1.84
CA THR A 229 20.23 -0.28 2.22
C THR A 229 18.97 0.50 2.62
N TYR A 230 18.69 1.57 1.88
CA TYR A 230 17.56 2.50 2.06
C TYR A 230 16.89 2.81 0.71
N LEU A 231 15.67 3.33 0.73
CA LEU A 231 14.95 3.71 -0.50
C LEU A 231 15.67 4.85 -1.24
N ILE A 232 15.47 4.96 -2.55
CA ILE A 232 16.03 6.08 -3.33
C ILE A 232 15.39 7.38 -2.83
N GLN A 233 16.23 8.37 -2.53
CA GLN A 233 15.79 9.70 -2.09
C GLN A 233 15.82 10.71 -3.24
N ARG A 234 16.71 10.53 -4.21
CA ARG A 234 16.88 11.36 -5.41
C ARG A 234 17.08 10.48 -6.65
N ALA A 235 16.06 10.43 -7.50
CA ALA A 235 16.02 9.59 -8.69
C ALA A 235 16.36 10.40 -9.96
N ASN A 236 17.34 9.93 -10.75
CA ASN A 236 17.59 10.43 -12.11
C ASN A 236 16.64 9.83 -13.14
N PHE A 237 15.90 8.78 -12.78
CA PHE A 237 14.92 8.16 -13.65
C PHE A 237 13.65 7.81 -12.88
N VAL A 238 12.50 8.28 -13.34
CA VAL A 238 11.19 7.94 -12.79
C VAL A 238 10.31 7.39 -13.89
N ALA A 239 9.69 6.25 -13.67
CA ALA A 239 8.66 5.70 -14.56
C ALA A 239 7.33 5.53 -13.84
N CYS A 240 6.24 5.88 -14.51
CA CYS A 240 4.88 5.70 -14.05
C CYS A 240 4.10 4.86 -15.06
N HIS A 241 3.81 3.61 -14.68
CA HIS A 241 3.19 2.64 -15.58
C HIS A 241 1.66 2.71 -15.56
N GLN A 242 1.07 3.53 -14.67
CA GLN A 242 -0.37 3.77 -14.58
C GLN A 242 -0.66 5.27 -14.63
N PHE A 243 -1.41 5.72 -15.64
CA PHE A 243 -1.72 7.14 -15.82
C PHE A 243 -2.44 7.75 -14.60
N HIS A 244 -3.41 7.01 -14.06
CA HIS A 244 -4.25 7.48 -12.94
C HIS A 244 -3.48 7.70 -11.63
N PHE A 245 -2.24 7.21 -11.49
CA PHE A 245 -1.42 7.49 -10.31
C PHE A 245 -1.05 8.95 -10.19
N LEU A 246 -1.00 9.69 -11.30
CA LEU A 246 -0.73 11.13 -11.29
C LEU A 246 -1.86 11.94 -10.62
N GLU A 247 -3.08 11.41 -10.59
CA GLU A 247 -4.22 12.03 -9.89
C GLU A 247 -4.18 11.75 -8.38
N ARG A 248 -3.36 10.81 -7.90
CA ARG A 248 -3.42 10.28 -6.51
C ARG A 248 -2.11 10.40 -5.72
N TYR A 249 -0.97 10.24 -6.37
CA TYR A 249 0.34 10.17 -5.72
C TYR A 249 1.26 11.30 -6.19
N ASN A 250 2.24 11.65 -5.36
CA ASN A 250 3.33 12.52 -5.81
C ASN A 250 4.41 11.69 -6.50
N VAL A 251 4.11 11.18 -7.69
CA VAL A 251 5.01 10.28 -8.45
C VAL A 251 6.40 10.91 -8.69
N LEU A 252 6.44 12.22 -8.89
CA LEU A 252 7.65 12.98 -9.22
C LEU A 252 8.38 13.54 -8.00
N ASP A 253 7.96 13.21 -6.77
CA ASP A 253 8.56 13.74 -5.54
C ASP A 253 10.07 13.48 -5.49
N LEU A 254 10.45 12.22 -5.74
CA LEU A 254 11.84 11.76 -5.74
C LEU A 254 12.63 12.17 -6.97
N ALA A 255 12.01 12.72 -8.01
CA ALA A 255 12.75 13.12 -9.23
C ALA A 255 13.73 14.25 -8.89
N GLU A 256 14.99 14.09 -9.29
CA GLU A 256 15.98 15.18 -9.21
C GLU A 256 15.89 16.11 -10.42
N GLU A 257 16.54 17.27 -10.35
CA GLU A 257 16.60 18.20 -11.48
C GLU A 257 17.29 17.54 -12.70
N GLY A 258 16.68 17.65 -13.87
CA GLY A 258 17.16 17.05 -15.11
C GLY A 258 16.87 15.55 -15.27
N ALA A 259 16.13 14.94 -14.34
CA ALA A 259 15.77 13.53 -14.40
C ALA A 259 14.89 13.19 -15.62
N THR A 260 14.93 11.93 -16.04
CA THR A 260 14.06 11.39 -17.09
C THR A 260 12.75 10.89 -16.47
N PHE A 261 11.62 11.33 -17.02
CA PHE A 261 10.28 10.85 -16.64
C PHE A 261 9.63 10.07 -17.78
N LEU A 262 9.28 8.81 -17.55
CA LEU A 262 8.57 7.94 -18.49
C LEU A 262 7.15 7.67 -18.02
N LEU A 263 6.15 8.00 -18.83
CA LEU A 263 4.73 7.79 -18.51
C LEU A 263 4.05 6.84 -19.50
N ASN A 264 3.40 5.80 -18.98
CA ASN A 264 2.39 5.06 -19.72
C ASN A 264 1.07 5.86 -19.71
N SER A 265 0.62 6.34 -20.87
CA SER A 265 -0.54 7.21 -21.00
C SER A 265 -1.45 6.74 -22.14
N PRO A 266 -2.79 6.85 -22.01
CA PRO A 266 -3.68 6.66 -23.15
C PRO A 266 -3.54 7.78 -24.21
N TYR A 267 -2.91 8.91 -23.85
CA TYR A 267 -2.77 10.10 -24.68
C TYR A 267 -1.39 10.17 -25.36
N GLY A 268 -1.34 10.71 -26.58
CA GLY A 268 -0.10 10.91 -27.35
C GLY A 268 0.72 12.10 -26.87
N PRO A 269 1.93 12.33 -27.44
CA PRO A 269 2.83 13.41 -27.03
C PRO A 269 2.27 14.83 -27.24
N GLU A 270 1.31 15.01 -28.14
CA GLU A 270 0.67 16.30 -28.42
C GLU A 270 -0.47 16.63 -27.44
N GLU A 271 -1.11 15.61 -26.85
CA GLU A 271 -2.31 15.75 -26.04
C GLU A 271 -2.06 15.50 -24.54
N VAL A 272 -1.06 14.69 -24.21
CA VAL A 272 -0.82 14.23 -22.83
C VAL A 272 -0.69 15.37 -21.84
N TRP A 273 -0.10 16.49 -22.26
CA TRP A 273 0.12 17.66 -21.41
C TRP A 273 -1.18 18.20 -20.82
N ASP A 274 -2.24 18.30 -21.61
CA ASP A 274 -3.54 18.86 -21.21
C ASP A 274 -4.32 17.95 -20.24
N HIS A 275 -3.87 16.69 -20.11
CA HIS A 275 -4.45 15.71 -19.20
C HIS A 275 -3.64 15.52 -17.91
N LEU A 276 -2.57 16.30 -17.69
CA LEU A 276 -1.79 16.23 -16.45
C LEU A 276 -2.35 17.20 -15.40
N PRO A 277 -2.36 16.83 -14.11
CA PRO A 277 -2.62 17.76 -13.02
C PRO A 277 -1.61 18.92 -13.02
N ARG A 278 -2.07 20.11 -12.63
CA ARG A 278 -1.23 21.33 -12.58
C ARG A 278 0.03 21.15 -11.74
N SER A 279 -0.06 20.50 -10.58
CA SER A 279 1.12 20.25 -9.73
C SER A 279 2.15 19.30 -10.36
N VAL A 280 1.71 18.39 -11.25
CA VAL A 280 2.61 17.49 -12.00
C VAL A 280 3.30 18.27 -13.12
N GLN A 281 2.55 19.07 -13.89
CA GLN A 281 3.12 19.95 -14.91
C GLN A 281 4.18 20.87 -14.31
N GLN A 282 3.89 21.49 -13.16
CA GLN A 282 4.81 22.38 -12.49
C GLN A 282 6.11 21.67 -12.08
N GLN A 283 6.02 20.45 -11.53
CA GLN A 283 7.22 19.67 -11.19
C GLN A 283 8.06 19.29 -12.42
N ILE A 284 7.42 18.97 -13.56
CA ILE A 284 8.13 18.70 -14.81
C ILE A 284 8.93 19.93 -15.26
N ILE A 285 8.34 21.13 -15.15
CA ILE A 285 8.97 22.40 -15.52
C ILE A 285 10.09 22.77 -14.53
N ASP A 286 9.78 22.85 -13.25
CA ASP A 286 10.71 23.32 -12.20
C ASP A 286 11.96 22.44 -12.13
N LYS A 287 11.76 21.13 -12.24
CA LYS A 287 12.85 20.14 -12.23
C LYS A 287 13.45 19.91 -13.62
N LYS A 288 12.98 20.60 -14.67
CA LYS A 288 13.49 20.48 -16.05
C LYS A 288 13.57 19.03 -16.52
N LEU A 289 12.50 18.27 -16.28
CA LEU A 289 12.48 16.83 -16.56
C LEU A 289 12.47 16.54 -18.06
N LYS A 290 13.15 15.48 -18.46
CA LYS A 290 13.05 14.93 -19.82
C LYS A 290 11.84 14.02 -19.87
N PHE A 291 10.75 14.50 -20.46
CA PHE A 291 9.46 13.82 -20.39
C PHE A 291 9.19 12.95 -21.63
N TYR A 292 8.96 11.66 -21.41
CA TYR A 292 8.63 10.67 -22.43
C TYR A 292 7.27 10.02 -22.16
N VAL A 293 6.52 9.73 -23.22
CA VAL A 293 5.21 9.09 -23.15
C VAL A 293 5.10 7.92 -24.13
N ILE A 294 4.31 6.91 -23.74
CA ILE A 294 3.92 5.77 -24.59
C ILE A 294 2.53 5.27 -24.18
N ASN A 295 1.71 4.84 -25.14
CA ASN A 295 0.49 4.07 -24.86
C ASN A 295 0.79 2.56 -24.88
N ALA A 296 1.35 2.06 -23.78
CA ALA A 296 1.84 0.68 -23.73
C ALA A 296 0.70 -0.35 -23.82
N TYR A 297 -0.52 -0.01 -23.36
CA TYR A 297 -1.68 -0.90 -23.49
C TYR A 297 -2.14 -1.07 -24.93
N ASP A 298 -2.18 0.02 -25.70
CA ASP A 298 -2.52 -0.05 -27.12
C ASP A 298 -1.45 -0.79 -27.92
N VAL A 299 -0.16 -0.51 -27.66
CA VAL A 299 0.96 -1.27 -28.24
C VAL A 299 0.83 -2.76 -27.90
N ALA A 300 0.60 -3.11 -26.63
CA ALA A 300 0.42 -4.50 -26.19
C ALA A 300 -0.77 -5.19 -26.90
N LYS A 301 -1.89 -4.48 -27.08
CA LYS A 301 -3.06 -5.00 -27.80
C LYS A 301 -2.76 -5.26 -29.27
N ARG A 302 -2.11 -4.32 -29.97
CA ARG A 302 -1.75 -4.45 -31.39
C ARG A 302 -0.80 -5.62 -31.65
N VAL A 303 0.15 -5.87 -30.75
CA VAL A 303 1.11 -6.98 -30.87
C VAL A 303 0.62 -8.28 -30.20
N GLY A 304 -0.63 -8.34 -29.72
CA GLY A 304 -1.25 -9.56 -29.20
C GLY A 304 -0.83 -9.99 -27.78
N LEU A 305 -0.29 -9.07 -26.97
CA LEU A 305 0.10 -9.31 -25.57
C LEU A 305 -1.03 -9.03 -24.55
N GLY A 306 -2.20 -8.58 -25.02
CA GLY A 306 -3.34 -8.25 -24.16
C GLY A 306 -3.04 -7.02 -23.30
N VAL A 307 -3.18 -7.15 -21.97
CA VAL A 307 -2.94 -6.08 -21.00
C VAL A 307 -1.52 -6.05 -20.42
N ARG A 308 -0.59 -6.84 -20.97
CA ARG A 308 0.77 -6.97 -20.44
C ARG A 308 1.69 -5.92 -21.05
N ILE A 309 2.05 -4.93 -20.24
CA ILE A 309 2.90 -3.78 -20.65
C ILE A 309 4.37 -3.93 -20.24
N ASN A 310 4.71 -4.95 -19.46
CA ASN A 310 6.01 -5.11 -18.82
C ASN A 310 7.21 -5.10 -19.79
N THR A 311 7.17 -5.86 -20.90
CA THR A 311 8.26 -5.90 -21.89
C THR A 311 8.41 -4.55 -22.62
N ILE A 312 7.29 -3.87 -22.88
CA ILE A 312 7.24 -2.56 -23.57
C ILE A 312 7.89 -1.49 -22.69
N MET A 313 7.45 -1.39 -21.43
CA MET A 313 8.00 -0.42 -20.47
C MET A 313 9.47 -0.69 -20.15
N GLN A 314 9.85 -1.97 -20.03
CA GLN A 314 11.25 -2.37 -19.83
C GLN A 314 12.13 -1.90 -20.99
N THR A 315 11.66 -2.07 -22.24
CA THR A 315 12.36 -1.61 -23.44
C THR A 315 12.58 -0.10 -23.42
N CYS A 316 11.53 0.66 -23.05
CA CYS A 316 11.62 2.11 -22.93
C CYS A 316 12.67 2.53 -21.90
N PHE A 317 12.70 1.89 -20.72
CA PHE A 317 13.73 2.14 -19.69
C PHE A 317 15.14 1.96 -20.24
N PHE A 318 15.44 0.83 -20.89
CA PHE A 318 16.77 0.60 -21.46
C PHE A 318 17.14 1.60 -22.55
N ALA A 319 16.17 2.07 -23.34
CA ALA A 319 16.42 3.01 -24.42
C ALA A 319 16.77 4.43 -23.94
N ILE A 320 16.25 4.87 -22.78
CA ILE A 320 16.33 6.29 -22.35
C ILE A 320 16.91 6.50 -20.95
N SER A 321 17.27 5.44 -20.21
CA SER A 321 17.86 5.55 -18.86
C SER A 321 19.33 5.94 -18.84
N GLY A 322 20.06 5.72 -19.93
CA GLY A 322 21.50 5.97 -20.00
C GLY A 322 22.38 4.95 -19.27
N VAL A 323 21.81 3.87 -18.73
CA VAL A 323 22.60 2.78 -18.08
C VAL A 323 23.52 2.07 -19.08
N LEU A 324 23.05 1.91 -20.31
CA LEU A 324 23.79 1.30 -21.42
C LEU A 324 23.60 2.16 -22.69
N PRO A 325 24.56 2.12 -23.63
CA PRO A 325 24.35 2.63 -24.97
C PRO A 325 23.11 1.98 -25.60
N ARG A 326 22.30 2.77 -26.32
CA ARG A 326 20.99 2.34 -26.85
C ARG A 326 21.05 1.03 -27.65
N ASP A 327 22.00 0.93 -28.59
CA ASP A 327 22.12 -0.25 -29.47
C ASP A 327 22.53 -1.50 -28.70
N GLU A 328 23.42 -1.36 -27.71
CA GLU A 328 23.83 -2.45 -26.83
C GLU A 328 22.66 -2.90 -25.95
N ALA A 329 21.89 -1.95 -25.41
CA ALA A 329 20.73 -2.23 -24.59
C ALA A 329 19.67 -3.03 -25.35
N ILE A 330 19.37 -2.65 -26.60
CA ILE A 330 18.41 -3.35 -27.46
C ILE A 330 18.89 -4.79 -27.75
N ALA A 331 20.18 -4.96 -28.07
CA ALA A 331 20.75 -6.28 -28.33
C ALA A 331 20.63 -7.19 -27.09
N LYS A 332 21.02 -6.69 -25.92
CA LYS A 332 20.95 -7.43 -24.64
C LYS A 332 19.51 -7.81 -24.27
N ILE A 333 18.53 -6.94 -24.50
CA ILE A 333 17.11 -7.25 -24.29
C ILE A 333 16.65 -8.39 -25.21
N LYS A 334 16.96 -8.32 -26.50
CA LYS A 334 16.57 -9.37 -27.47
C LYS A 334 17.23 -10.71 -27.12
N ASP A 335 18.48 -10.71 -26.66
CA ASP A 335 19.16 -11.92 -26.18
C ASP A 335 18.50 -12.50 -24.91
N ALA A 336 18.15 -11.65 -23.94
CA ALA A 336 17.45 -12.06 -22.73
C ALA A 336 16.06 -12.64 -23.02
N ILE A 337 15.31 -12.04 -23.96
CA ILE A 337 14.02 -12.57 -24.44
C ILE A 337 14.21 -13.95 -25.05
N ARG A 338 15.22 -14.15 -25.91
CA ARG A 338 15.51 -15.47 -26.51
C ARG A 338 15.87 -16.51 -25.44
N LYS A 339 16.68 -16.15 -24.44
CA LYS A 339 17.04 -17.04 -23.31
C LYS A 339 15.82 -17.41 -22.45
N THR A 340 14.92 -16.47 -22.21
CA THR A 340 13.75 -16.63 -21.33
C THR A 340 12.60 -17.37 -22.02
N TYR A 341 12.28 -16.98 -23.26
CA TYR A 341 11.11 -17.43 -23.98
C TYR A 341 11.40 -18.44 -25.09
N GLY A 342 12.67 -18.73 -25.41
CA GLY A 342 13.03 -19.72 -26.43
C GLY A 342 12.43 -21.11 -26.18
N ARG A 343 12.28 -21.51 -24.91
CA ARG A 343 11.60 -22.76 -24.52
C ARG A 343 10.09 -22.77 -24.80
N ARG A 344 9.47 -21.61 -25.04
CA ARG A 344 8.04 -21.47 -25.35
C ARG A 344 7.75 -21.39 -26.85
N GLY A 345 8.77 -21.53 -27.69
CA GLY A 345 8.66 -21.56 -29.16
C GLY A 345 8.97 -20.23 -29.83
N GLU A 346 9.40 -20.29 -31.09
CA GLU A 346 9.88 -19.14 -31.87
C GLU A 346 8.81 -18.06 -32.08
N ALA A 347 7.54 -18.45 -32.23
CA ALA A 347 6.44 -17.50 -32.37
C ALA A 347 6.33 -16.53 -31.17
N VAL A 348 6.52 -17.03 -29.95
CA VAL A 348 6.51 -16.21 -28.73
C VAL A 348 7.71 -15.28 -28.69
N VAL A 349 8.89 -15.74 -29.13
CA VAL A 349 10.11 -14.93 -29.20
C VAL A 349 9.92 -13.78 -30.20
N GLN A 350 9.46 -14.09 -31.41
CA GLN A 350 9.22 -13.08 -32.45
C GLN A 350 8.14 -12.07 -32.04
N GLN A 351 7.08 -12.52 -31.35
CA GLN A 351 6.07 -11.63 -30.81
C GLN A 351 6.65 -10.64 -29.77
N ASN A 352 7.56 -11.10 -28.92
CA ASN A 352 8.25 -10.21 -27.97
C ASN A 352 9.27 -9.30 -28.67
N PHE A 353 9.93 -9.74 -29.75
CA PHE A 353 10.79 -8.86 -30.56
C PHE A 353 9.98 -7.77 -31.25
N ALA A 354 8.84 -8.10 -31.84
CA ALA A 354 7.92 -7.12 -32.40
C ALA A 354 7.43 -6.13 -31.33
N ALA A 355 7.22 -6.57 -30.09
CA ALA A 355 6.88 -5.68 -28.98
C ALA A 355 8.03 -4.72 -28.60
N VAL A 356 9.30 -5.17 -28.66
CA VAL A 356 10.48 -4.31 -28.46
C VAL A 356 10.55 -3.25 -29.54
N ASP A 357 10.45 -3.64 -30.80
CA ASP A 357 10.55 -2.71 -31.93
C ASP A 357 9.37 -1.72 -31.92
N ALA A 358 8.14 -2.20 -31.72
CA ALA A 358 6.97 -1.35 -31.60
C ALA A 358 7.02 -0.40 -30.40
N ALA A 359 7.64 -0.81 -29.28
CA ALA A 359 7.84 0.08 -28.13
C ALA A 359 8.73 1.26 -28.49
N LEU A 360 9.82 1.03 -29.22
CA LEU A 360 10.75 2.09 -29.64
C LEU A 360 10.11 3.04 -30.65
N ASP A 361 9.29 2.53 -31.57
CA ASP A 361 8.58 3.34 -32.57
C ASP A 361 7.44 4.18 -31.98
N ASN A 362 6.93 3.80 -30.80
CA ASN A 362 5.84 4.48 -30.12
C ASN A 362 6.27 5.19 -28.82
N LEU A 363 7.57 5.33 -28.60
CA LEU A 363 8.14 6.08 -27.48
C LEU A 363 8.44 7.50 -27.95
N PHE A 364 7.72 8.47 -27.41
CA PHE A 364 7.82 9.86 -27.86
C PHE A 364 8.31 10.77 -26.73
N GLU A 365 9.22 11.67 -27.07
CA GLU A 365 9.59 12.78 -26.20
C GLU A 365 8.52 13.87 -26.30
N VAL A 366 8.07 14.37 -25.15
CA VAL A 366 7.07 15.43 -25.05
C VAL A 366 7.79 16.77 -24.99
N LYS A 367 7.42 17.70 -25.86
CA LYS A 367 7.92 19.08 -25.79
C LYS A 367 7.27 19.79 -24.61
N VAL A 368 7.99 19.88 -23.50
CA VAL A 368 7.53 20.54 -22.27
C VAL A 368 7.32 22.05 -22.51
N PRO A 369 6.10 22.58 -22.30
CA PRO A 369 5.84 24.02 -22.33
C PRO A 369 6.56 24.78 -21.21
N ALA A 370 6.71 26.10 -21.37
CA ALA A 370 7.37 26.94 -20.36
C ALA A 370 6.53 27.16 -19.10
N GLU A 371 5.21 26.97 -19.18
CA GLU A 371 4.27 27.25 -18.11
C GLU A 371 3.26 26.11 -17.94
N ALA A 372 2.79 25.89 -16.71
CA ALA A 372 1.73 24.95 -16.41
C ALA A 372 0.37 25.51 -16.86
N THR A 373 -0.32 24.79 -17.75
CA THR A 373 -1.58 25.19 -18.40
C THR A 373 -2.82 24.49 -17.84
N SER A 374 -2.66 23.43 -17.05
CA SER A 374 -3.77 22.63 -16.55
C SER A 374 -4.70 23.44 -15.64
N THR A 375 -6.01 23.25 -15.81
CA THR A 375 -7.07 23.90 -15.02
C THR A 375 -7.51 23.07 -13.82
N PHE A 376 -6.93 21.89 -13.63
CA PHE A 376 -7.25 21.00 -12.51
C PHE A 376 -5.98 20.53 -11.82
N ASP A 377 -6.11 20.12 -10.57
CA ASP A 377 -5.02 19.51 -9.82
C ASP A 377 -5.49 18.20 -9.19
N ARG A 378 -4.57 17.51 -8.50
CA ARG A 378 -4.88 16.31 -7.74
C ARG A 378 -5.98 16.60 -6.71
N PRO A 379 -7.12 15.89 -6.75
CA PRO A 379 -8.13 16.05 -5.72
C PRO A 379 -7.60 15.59 -4.35
N PRO A 380 -8.21 16.05 -3.25
CA PRO A 380 -7.98 15.46 -1.93
C PRO A 380 -8.18 13.94 -1.98
N ILE A 381 -7.37 13.21 -1.20
CA ILE A 381 -7.39 11.75 -1.16
C ILE A 381 -8.74 11.21 -0.69
N VAL A 382 -9.38 11.93 0.22
CA VAL A 382 -10.73 11.70 0.73
C VAL A 382 -11.48 13.03 0.73
N PRO A 383 -12.82 13.05 0.57
CA PRO A 383 -13.60 14.28 0.58
C PRO A 383 -13.68 14.92 1.97
N ASP A 384 -13.98 16.23 2.04
CA ASP A 384 -13.99 17.02 3.28
C ASP A 384 -14.98 16.52 4.35
N HIS A 385 -16.05 15.84 3.91
CA HIS A 385 -17.06 15.28 4.80
C HIS A 385 -16.67 13.91 5.38
N ALA A 386 -15.50 13.36 5.03
CA ALA A 386 -15.01 12.13 5.63
C ALA A 386 -14.75 12.30 7.14
N PRO A 387 -14.85 11.22 7.95
CA PRO A 387 -14.57 11.27 9.38
C PRO A 387 -13.17 11.83 9.68
N GLU A 388 -13.01 12.47 10.84
CA GLU A 388 -11.77 13.18 11.18
C GLU A 388 -10.53 12.28 11.16
N PHE A 389 -10.63 11.07 11.72
CA PHE A 389 -9.56 10.08 11.67
C PHE A 389 -9.22 9.67 10.22
N VAL A 390 -10.24 9.54 9.37
CA VAL A 390 -10.04 9.21 7.95
C VAL A 390 -9.29 10.32 7.24
N LYS A 391 -9.66 11.59 7.47
CA LYS A 391 -8.98 12.74 6.85
C LYS A 391 -7.55 12.93 7.33
N ARG A 392 -7.28 12.76 8.62
CA ARG A 392 -5.98 13.09 9.22
C ARG A 392 -4.97 11.95 9.21
N VAL A 393 -5.44 10.71 9.27
CA VAL A 393 -4.58 9.53 9.42
C VAL A 393 -4.70 8.60 8.21
N THR A 394 -5.91 8.11 7.92
CA THR A 394 -6.13 7.16 6.82
C THR A 394 -5.73 7.76 5.46
N ALA A 395 -6.07 9.02 5.20
CA ALA A 395 -5.75 9.70 3.94
C ALA A 395 -4.24 9.85 3.70
N GLU A 396 -3.48 10.18 4.75
CA GLU A 396 -2.01 10.28 4.66
C GLU A 396 -1.36 8.92 4.40
N LEU A 397 -1.86 7.86 5.05
CA LEU A 397 -1.44 6.49 4.78
C LEU A 397 -1.78 6.06 3.34
N MET A 398 -2.99 6.34 2.87
CA MET A 398 -3.42 6.06 1.49
C MET A 398 -2.59 6.82 0.45
N ALA A 399 -2.11 8.02 0.81
CA ALA A 399 -1.27 8.84 -0.06
C ALA A 399 0.21 8.41 -0.08
N GLY A 400 0.60 7.41 0.72
CA GLY A 400 2.00 6.99 0.88
C GLY A 400 2.82 7.94 1.76
N ARG A 401 2.18 8.76 2.59
CA ARG A 401 2.82 9.74 3.50
C ARG A 401 2.72 9.34 4.98
N GLY A 402 2.51 8.05 5.24
CA GLY A 402 2.40 7.51 6.60
C GLY A 402 3.60 7.80 7.50
N ASP A 403 4.80 7.92 6.92
CA ASP A 403 6.02 8.25 7.66
C ASP A 403 6.04 9.65 8.26
N LEU A 404 5.18 10.57 7.77
CA LEU A 404 5.03 11.93 8.30
C LEU A 404 4.08 12.01 9.50
N LEU A 405 3.33 10.93 9.78
CA LEU A 405 2.41 10.90 10.90
C LEU A 405 3.20 10.75 12.22
N PRO A 406 2.95 11.61 13.22
CA PRO A 406 3.60 11.52 14.50
C PRO A 406 3.00 10.40 15.35
N VAL A 407 3.68 10.03 16.45
CA VAL A 407 3.21 9.00 17.38
C VAL A 407 1.79 9.30 17.90
N SER A 408 1.47 10.56 18.18
CA SER A 408 0.15 10.99 18.65
C SER A 408 -1.01 10.75 17.66
N ALA A 409 -0.71 10.49 16.38
CA ALA A 409 -1.73 10.23 15.36
C ALA A 409 -2.36 8.83 15.50
N PHE A 410 -1.69 7.91 16.21
CA PHE A 410 -2.08 6.50 16.25
C PHE A 410 -2.78 6.13 17.57
N PRO A 411 -3.80 5.24 17.52
CA PRO A 411 -4.39 4.65 18.72
C PRO A 411 -3.35 3.86 19.52
N VAL A 412 -3.35 4.01 20.85
CA VAL A 412 -2.35 3.39 21.74
C VAL A 412 -2.43 1.86 21.78
N ASP A 413 -3.58 1.29 21.46
CA ASP A 413 -3.89 -0.14 21.47
C ASP A 413 -3.96 -0.76 20.06
N GLY A 414 -3.80 0.06 19.01
CA GLY A 414 -3.94 -0.38 17.62
C GLY A 414 -5.37 -0.59 17.14
N THR A 415 -6.40 -0.13 17.86
CA THR A 415 -7.80 -0.24 17.42
C THR A 415 -8.14 0.81 16.35
N TYR A 416 -8.51 0.37 15.14
CA TYR A 416 -8.84 1.25 14.01
C TYR A 416 -10.35 1.33 13.74
N PRO A 417 -10.83 2.45 13.14
CA PRO A 417 -12.23 2.57 12.72
C PRO A 417 -12.59 1.58 11.61
N THR A 418 -13.86 1.18 11.61
CA THR A 418 -14.48 0.36 10.56
C THR A 418 -14.99 1.21 9.41
N GLY A 419 -15.34 0.59 8.28
CA GLY A 419 -16.00 1.21 7.14
C GLY A 419 -15.10 2.16 6.33
N THR A 420 -13.78 2.07 6.51
CA THR A 420 -12.87 3.05 5.90
C THR A 420 -12.52 2.76 4.45
N ALA A 421 -12.74 1.53 3.96
CA ALA A 421 -12.53 1.18 2.55
C ALA A 421 -13.45 1.94 1.58
N ALA A 422 -14.62 2.41 2.05
CA ALA A 422 -15.55 3.21 1.23
C ALA A 422 -14.95 4.53 0.73
N TRP A 423 -13.94 5.05 1.44
CA TRP A 423 -13.24 6.28 1.08
C TRP A 423 -12.07 6.07 0.11
N GLU A 424 -11.74 4.82 -0.22
CA GLU A 424 -10.51 4.53 -0.95
C GLU A 424 -10.58 4.88 -2.43
N LYS A 425 -11.69 4.56 -3.13
CA LYS A 425 -11.92 4.89 -4.56
C LYS A 425 -10.70 4.62 -5.44
N ARG A 426 -10.34 3.33 -5.54
CA ARG A 426 -9.03 2.88 -6.06
C ARG A 426 -8.78 3.19 -7.53
N ASN A 427 -9.83 3.20 -8.34
CA ASN A 427 -9.82 3.53 -9.77
C ASN A 427 -8.88 2.65 -10.62
N ILE A 428 -8.89 1.33 -10.38
CA ILE A 428 -7.93 0.38 -10.98
C ILE A 428 -8.43 -0.41 -12.18
N ALA A 429 -9.74 -0.40 -12.45
CA ALA A 429 -10.30 -1.17 -13.57
C ALA A 429 -10.16 -0.44 -14.90
N LEU A 430 -9.66 -1.10 -15.95
CA LEU A 430 -9.68 -0.53 -17.30
C LEU A 430 -11.09 -0.49 -17.90
N GLU A 431 -11.89 -1.52 -17.57
CA GLU A 431 -13.27 -1.67 -18.01
C GLU A 431 -14.18 -2.01 -16.82
N VAL A 432 -15.45 -1.59 -16.89
CA VAL A 432 -16.46 -1.80 -15.84
C VAL A 432 -17.78 -2.29 -16.42
N PRO A 433 -18.60 -3.04 -15.64
CA PRO A 433 -19.87 -3.55 -16.13
C PRO A 433 -20.92 -2.42 -16.24
N VAL A 434 -21.60 -2.35 -17.39
CA VAL A 434 -22.72 -1.43 -17.64
C VAL A 434 -24.02 -2.23 -17.68
N TRP A 435 -25.04 -1.77 -16.96
CA TRP A 435 -26.34 -2.42 -16.85
C TRP A 435 -27.29 -2.01 -17.99
N GLU A 436 -27.93 -3.02 -18.60
CA GLU A 436 -28.96 -2.89 -19.64
C GLU A 436 -30.33 -3.30 -19.05
N PRO A 437 -31.18 -2.33 -18.64
CA PRO A 437 -32.40 -2.62 -17.87
C PRO A 437 -33.47 -3.39 -18.65
N ASP A 438 -33.53 -3.23 -19.97
CA ASP A 438 -34.47 -3.86 -20.89
C ASP A 438 -34.30 -5.39 -20.94
N LEU A 439 -33.05 -5.87 -20.81
CA LEU A 439 -32.73 -7.30 -20.79
C LEU A 439 -32.79 -7.91 -19.39
N CYS A 440 -32.76 -7.10 -18.34
CA CYS A 440 -32.56 -7.58 -16.98
C CYS A 440 -33.76 -8.37 -16.42
N ILE A 441 -33.49 -9.58 -15.95
CA ILE A 441 -34.46 -10.45 -15.27
C ILE A 441 -34.46 -10.31 -13.74
N GLN A 442 -33.63 -9.42 -13.19
CA GLN A 442 -33.58 -9.07 -11.75
C GLN A 442 -33.28 -10.26 -10.82
N CYS A 443 -32.44 -11.19 -11.27
CA CYS A 443 -32.15 -12.44 -10.55
C CYS A 443 -31.11 -12.32 -9.43
N GLY A 444 -30.36 -11.21 -9.37
CA GLY A 444 -29.37 -10.95 -8.31
C GLY A 444 -28.06 -11.71 -8.40
N LYS A 445 -27.85 -12.58 -9.40
CA LYS A 445 -26.60 -13.35 -9.55
C LYS A 445 -25.35 -12.46 -9.68
N CYS A 446 -25.47 -11.34 -10.38
CA CYS A 446 -24.39 -10.38 -10.56
C CYS A 446 -23.99 -9.67 -9.26
N VAL A 447 -24.97 -9.29 -8.44
CA VAL A 447 -24.75 -8.80 -7.07
C VAL A 447 -24.14 -9.93 -6.25
N TYR A 448 -24.76 -11.10 -6.22
CA TYR A 448 -24.35 -12.25 -5.42
C TYR A 448 -22.89 -12.70 -5.64
N ILE A 449 -22.41 -12.72 -6.88
CA ILE A 449 -21.04 -13.19 -7.18
C ILE A 449 -19.97 -12.12 -6.93
N CYS A 450 -20.35 -10.85 -6.77
CA CYS A 450 -19.38 -9.76 -6.71
C CYS A 450 -18.45 -9.87 -5.47
N PRO A 451 -17.13 -10.01 -5.65
CA PRO A 451 -16.20 -10.15 -4.55
C PRO A 451 -15.89 -8.85 -3.79
N HIS A 452 -16.30 -7.70 -4.30
CA HIS A 452 -15.95 -6.39 -3.73
C HIS A 452 -17.18 -5.54 -3.37
N ALA A 453 -18.39 -6.10 -3.48
CA ALA A 453 -19.66 -5.38 -3.27
C ALA A 453 -19.82 -4.09 -4.11
N VAL A 454 -19.19 -4.04 -5.29
CA VAL A 454 -19.21 -2.86 -6.18
C VAL A 454 -20.45 -2.81 -7.07
N ILE A 455 -21.21 -3.90 -7.18
CA ILE A 455 -22.48 -3.94 -7.90
C ILE A 455 -23.57 -4.30 -6.89
N ARG A 456 -24.56 -3.41 -6.76
CA ARG A 456 -25.64 -3.51 -5.77
C ARG A 456 -26.98 -3.28 -6.42
N ALA A 457 -28.04 -3.69 -5.73
CA ALA A 457 -29.40 -3.47 -6.17
C ALA A 457 -30.27 -2.91 -5.05
N LYS A 458 -31.23 -2.07 -5.40
CA LYS A 458 -32.27 -1.56 -4.49
C LYS A 458 -33.63 -1.64 -5.17
N VAL A 459 -34.66 -1.80 -4.33
CA VAL A 459 -36.07 -1.64 -4.70
C VAL A 459 -36.65 -0.50 -3.87
N TYR A 460 -37.31 0.45 -4.51
CA TYR A 460 -37.70 1.70 -3.88
C TYR A 460 -38.89 2.35 -4.58
N ASP A 461 -39.48 3.36 -3.93
CA ASP A 461 -40.65 4.10 -4.43
C ASP A 461 -40.33 4.96 -5.66
N LYS A 462 -41.26 5.01 -6.61
CA LYS A 462 -41.06 5.71 -7.89
C LYS A 462 -40.83 7.21 -7.69
N GLU A 463 -41.43 7.79 -6.66
CA GLU A 463 -41.35 9.21 -6.30
C GLU A 463 -39.91 9.62 -5.98
N LEU A 464 -39.08 8.70 -5.49
CA LEU A 464 -37.68 8.96 -5.16
C LEU A 464 -36.82 9.24 -6.41
N LEU A 465 -37.30 8.90 -7.61
CA LEU A 465 -36.62 9.20 -8.88
C LEU A 465 -36.72 10.66 -9.30
N ALA A 466 -37.51 11.50 -8.61
CA ALA A 466 -37.71 12.90 -8.99
C ALA A 466 -36.39 13.70 -9.12
N ASN A 467 -35.39 13.37 -8.29
CA ASN A 467 -34.08 14.03 -8.27
C ASN A 467 -32.95 13.13 -8.79
N ALA A 468 -33.29 12.06 -9.53
CA ALA A 468 -32.28 11.16 -10.07
C ALA A 468 -31.44 11.88 -11.14
N PRO A 469 -30.11 11.62 -11.20
CA PRO A 469 -29.29 12.08 -12.32
C PRO A 469 -29.87 11.63 -13.66
N ALA A 470 -29.68 12.43 -14.72
CA ALA A 470 -30.23 12.13 -16.06
C ALA A 470 -29.77 10.77 -16.62
N THR A 471 -28.59 10.31 -16.19
CA THR A 471 -27.98 9.03 -16.57
C THR A 471 -28.38 7.85 -15.68
N PHE A 472 -29.15 8.10 -14.61
CA PHE A 472 -29.52 7.07 -13.64
C PHE A 472 -30.55 6.11 -14.24
N LYS A 473 -30.20 4.83 -14.30
CA LYS A 473 -31.03 3.79 -14.90
C LYS A 473 -31.98 3.18 -13.85
N ALA A 474 -33.23 2.96 -14.23
CA ALA A 474 -34.23 2.27 -13.40
C ALA A 474 -35.22 1.49 -14.28
N THR A 475 -35.84 0.45 -13.72
CA THR A 475 -36.92 -0.33 -14.36
C THR A 475 -37.94 -0.79 -13.32
N ALA A 476 -39.12 -1.26 -13.72
CA ALA A 476 -40.15 -1.73 -12.78
C ALA A 476 -39.66 -2.97 -12.01
N ALA A 477 -39.88 -3.01 -10.70
CA ALA A 477 -39.52 -4.14 -9.85
C ALA A 477 -40.37 -5.38 -10.16
N LYS A 478 -39.75 -6.56 -10.22
CA LYS A 478 -40.40 -7.85 -10.49
C LYS A 478 -40.57 -8.67 -9.20
N TRP A 479 -41.12 -8.07 -8.15
CA TRP A 479 -41.46 -8.73 -6.87
C TRP A 479 -42.96 -8.67 -6.65
N ARG A 480 -43.57 -9.78 -6.21
CA ARG A 480 -45.02 -9.81 -5.94
C ARG A 480 -45.35 -9.09 -4.64
N GLU A 481 -44.42 -9.16 -3.69
CA GLU A 481 -44.47 -8.60 -2.35
C GLU A 481 -44.22 -7.08 -2.36
N LEU A 482 -43.65 -6.55 -3.45
CA LEU A 482 -43.30 -5.14 -3.62
C LEU A 482 -43.91 -4.60 -4.94
N PRO A 483 -45.25 -4.52 -5.04
CA PRO A 483 -45.91 -3.99 -6.24
C PRO A 483 -45.58 -2.51 -6.44
N ASP A 484 -45.63 -2.06 -7.70
CA ASP A 484 -45.46 -0.66 -8.12
C ASP A 484 -44.14 0.02 -7.71
N LYS A 485 -43.14 -0.75 -7.27
CA LYS A 485 -41.79 -0.25 -6.95
C LYS A 485 -40.89 -0.20 -8.20
N MET A 486 -39.83 0.59 -8.09
CA MET A 486 -38.73 0.67 -9.05
C MET A 486 -37.54 -0.17 -8.58
N PHE A 487 -36.75 -0.65 -9.54
CA PHE A 487 -35.55 -1.45 -9.33
C PHE A 487 -34.37 -0.87 -10.12
N THR A 488 -33.21 -0.82 -9.46
CA THR A 488 -31.94 -0.42 -10.08
C THR A 488 -30.84 -1.38 -9.69
N ILE A 489 -29.99 -1.73 -10.65
CA ILE A 489 -28.63 -2.21 -10.39
C ILE A 489 -27.67 -1.04 -10.64
N GLN A 490 -26.88 -0.69 -9.63
CA GLN A 490 -25.89 0.38 -9.72
C GLN A 490 -24.49 -0.18 -9.45
N VAL A 491 -23.49 0.39 -10.14
CA VAL A 491 -22.09 -0.01 -10.04
C VAL A 491 -21.25 1.13 -9.48
N ALA A 492 -20.46 0.84 -8.44
CA ALA A 492 -19.40 1.69 -7.91
C ALA A 492 -18.18 1.57 -8.83
N VAL A 493 -18.18 2.36 -9.91
CA VAL A 493 -17.15 2.28 -10.97
C VAL A 493 -15.74 2.48 -10.41
N GLU A 494 -15.58 3.41 -9.47
CA GLU A 494 -14.28 3.74 -8.87
C GLU A 494 -13.71 2.65 -7.96
N ASP A 495 -14.56 1.74 -7.46
CA ASP A 495 -14.15 0.63 -6.61
C ASP A 495 -14.09 -0.71 -7.38
N CYS A 496 -14.58 -0.73 -8.63
CA CYS A 496 -14.58 -1.92 -9.45
C CYS A 496 -13.16 -2.39 -9.76
N THR A 497 -12.96 -3.71 -9.74
CA THR A 497 -11.67 -4.35 -10.06
C THR A 497 -11.63 -4.94 -11.47
N GLY A 498 -12.72 -4.84 -12.23
CA GLY A 498 -12.79 -5.32 -13.62
C GLY A 498 -12.78 -6.84 -13.78
N CYS A 499 -13.14 -7.62 -12.75
CA CYS A 499 -13.04 -9.09 -12.75
C CYS A 499 -14.00 -9.84 -13.71
N GLN A 500 -14.97 -9.16 -14.30
CA GLN A 500 -15.96 -9.69 -15.26
C GLN A 500 -16.92 -10.79 -14.73
N LEU A 501 -16.77 -11.26 -13.49
CA LEU A 501 -17.62 -12.33 -12.93
C LEU A 501 -19.13 -12.02 -13.00
N CYS A 502 -19.52 -10.76 -12.79
CA CYS A 502 -20.91 -10.33 -12.88
C CYS A 502 -21.49 -10.41 -14.30
N VAL A 503 -20.66 -10.21 -15.32
CA VAL A 503 -21.01 -10.34 -16.75
C VAL A 503 -21.07 -11.82 -17.15
N GLU A 504 -20.10 -12.61 -16.68
CA GLU A 504 -20.04 -14.05 -16.96
C GLU A 504 -21.24 -14.81 -16.38
N VAL A 505 -21.60 -14.52 -15.12
CA VAL A 505 -22.73 -15.20 -14.46
C VAL A 505 -24.10 -14.73 -14.97
N CYS A 506 -24.17 -13.62 -15.72
CA CYS A 506 -25.41 -13.02 -16.14
C CYS A 506 -26.16 -13.94 -17.13
N PRO A 507 -27.33 -14.49 -16.76
CA PRO A 507 -28.05 -15.45 -17.60
C PRO A 507 -28.90 -14.76 -18.68
N ALA A 508 -29.11 -13.45 -18.56
CA ALA A 508 -29.97 -12.68 -19.45
C ALA A 508 -29.19 -12.22 -20.68
N LYS A 509 -29.63 -12.69 -21.86
CA LYS A 509 -29.07 -12.36 -23.17
C LYS A 509 -30.16 -11.80 -24.07
N ASP A 510 -29.77 -10.91 -24.97
CA ASP A 510 -30.64 -10.47 -26.05
C ASP A 510 -30.98 -11.68 -26.94
N LYS A 511 -32.24 -11.78 -27.37
CA LYS A 511 -32.70 -12.87 -28.24
C LYS A 511 -32.20 -12.70 -29.67
N SER A 512 -31.93 -11.47 -30.08
CA SER A 512 -31.46 -11.12 -31.42
C SER A 512 -29.93 -11.15 -31.53
N ASP A 513 -29.22 -10.84 -30.45
CA ASP A 513 -27.76 -10.87 -30.37
C ASP A 513 -27.28 -11.49 -29.05
N SER A 514 -26.86 -12.76 -29.11
CA SER A 514 -26.40 -13.47 -27.92
C SER A 514 -25.11 -12.91 -27.27
N SER A 515 -24.41 -12.00 -27.96
CA SER A 515 -23.25 -11.28 -27.40
C SER A 515 -23.66 -10.11 -26.49
N ARG A 516 -24.86 -9.55 -26.68
CA ARG A 516 -25.42 -8.50 -25.82
C ARG A 516 -26.12 -9.13 -24.61
N LYS A 517 -25.57 -8.92 -23.41
CA LYS A 517 -26.15 -9.38 -22.14
C LYS A 517 -26.80 -8.22 -21.37
N ALA A 518 -27.48 -8.51 -20.27
CA ALA A 518 -27.98 -7.48 -19.35
C ALA A 518 -26.85 -6.72 -18.60
N LEU A 519 -25.61 -7.22 -18.66
CA LEU A 519 -24.40 -6.57 -18.15
C LEU A 519 -23.28 -6.81 -19.15
N ASN A 520 -22.57 -5.76 -19.58
CA ASN A 520 -21.45 -5.84 -20.53
C ASN A 520 -20.29 -4.97 -20.05
N MET A 521 -19.05 -5.33 -20.40
CA MET A 521 -17.87 -4.54 -20.03
C MET A 521 -17.68 -3.36 -20.99
N HIS A 522 -17.39 -2.18 -20.45
CA HIS A 522 -17.09 -0.96 -21.22
C HIS A 522 -15.89 -0.21 -20.63
N PRO A 523 -15.14 0.57 -21.43
CA PRO A 523 -14.08 1.43 -20.92
C PRO A 523 -14.53 2.34 -19.78
N GLN A 524 -13.74 2.41 -18.71
CA GLN A 524 -14.11 3.12 -17.48
C GLN A 524 -14.13 4.65 -17.64
N ILE A 525 -13.12 5.22 -18.30
CA ILE A 525 -12.85 6.66 -18.29
C ILE A 525 -14.07 7.50 -18.71
N PRO A 526 -14.77 7.21 -19.82
CA PRO A 526 -15.94 7.99 -20.23
C PRO A 526 -17.13 7.89 -19.27
N LEU A 527 -17.16 6.86 -18.42
CA LEU A 527 -18.27 6.54 -17.51
C LEU A 527 -18.02 7.00 -16.07
N ARG A 528 -16.76 7.17 -15.66
CA ARG A 528 -16.35 7.40 -14.26
C ARG A 528 -17.14 8.52 -13.58
N GLU A 529 -17.15 9.70 -14.18
CA GLU A 529 -17.77 10.89 -13.55
C GLU A 529 -19.29 10.76 -13.42
N GLN A 530 -19.98 10.31 -14.47
CA GLN A 530 -21.44 10.14 -14.42
C GLN A 530 -21.84 9.01 -13.47
N GLU A 531 -21.09 7.90 -13.43
CA GLU A 531 -21.42 6.77 -12.57
C GLU A 531 -21.08 7.04 -11.10
N ARG A 532 -20.12 7.94 -10.81
CA ARG A 532 -19.92 8.47 -9.47
C ARG A 532 -21.17 9.20 -8.98
N ALA A 533 -21.74 10.10 -9.80
CA ALA A 533 -22.98 10.79 -9.45
C ALA A 533 -24.18 9.83 -9.30
N ASN A 534 -24.30 8.83 -10.18
CA ASN A 534 -25.32 7.79 -10.07
C ASN A 534 -25.14 6.93 -8.80
N TRP A 535 -23.90 6.62 -8.42
CA TRP A 535 -23.57 5.86 -7.21
C TRP A 535 -23.95 6.61 -5.94
N GLU A 536 -23.59 7.90 -5.84
CA GLU A 536 -23.98 8.75 -4.70
C GLU A 536 -25.50 8.85 -4.57
N PHE A 537 -26.22 9.07 -5.68
CA PHE A 537 -27.67 9.03 -5.68
C PHE A 537 -28.22 7.67 -5.22
N PHE A 538 -27.66 6.56 -5.71
CA PHE A 538 -28.06 5.22 -5.29
C PHE A 538 -27.85 4.98 -3.79
N LEU A 539 -26.76 5.49 -3.21
CA LEU A 539 -26.51 5.39 -1.77
C LEU A 539 -27.56 6.16 -0.95
N SER A 540 -28.08 7.28 -1.46
CA SER A 540 -29.12 8.07 -0.80
C SER A 540 -30.50 7.40 -0.74
N LEU A 541 -30.77 6.43 -1.62
CA LEU A 541 -32.03 5.67 -1.60
C LEU A 541 -32.11 4.79 -0.34
N PRO A 542 -33.31 4.55 0.23
CA PRO A 542 -33.44 3.68 1.39
C PRO A 542 -33.09 2.22 1.06
N ASP A 543 -32.54 1.51 2.04
CA ASP A 543 -32.43 0.06 1.98
C ASP A 543 -33.83 -0.57 2.11
N VAL A 544 -34.03 -1.75 1.52
CA VAL A 544 -35.32 -2.45 1.62
C VAL A 544 -35.48 -2.94 3.06
N PRO A 545 -36.55 -2.54 3.79
CA PRO A 545 -36.74 -2.98 5.16
C PRO A 545 -36.88 -4.51 5.20
N LYS A 546 -36.29 -5.14 6.23
CA LYS A 546 -36.57 -6.54 6.52
C LYS A 546 -38.06 -6.65 6.86
N HIS A 547 -38.82 -7.32 6.00
CA HIS A 547 -40.26 -7.51 6.16
C HIS A 547 -40.56 -9.00 6.21
N ASP A 548 -41.52 -9.39 7.05
CA ASP A 548 -42.00 -10.77 7.18
C ASP A 548 -42.56 -11.38 5.88
N SER A 549 -42.75 -10.62 4.80
CA SER A 549 -43.19 -11.13 3.51
C SER A 549 -42.00 -11.51 2.60
N LEU A 550 -40.80 -11.02 2.90
CA LEU A 550 -39.58 -11.28 2.14
C LEU A 550 -38.65 -12.21 2.93
N ARG A 551 -38.58 -13.48 2.50
CA ARG A 551 -37.60 -14.42 3.03
C ARG A 551 -36.26 -14.24 2.34
N PHE A 552 -35.18 -14.08 3.11
CA PHE A 552 -33.80 -13.90 2.62
C PHE A 552 -33.03 -15.23 2.51
N ASN A 553 -33.73 -16.31 2.15
CA ASN A 553 -33.15 -17.65 1.94
C ASN A 553 -32.86 -17.97 0.46
N ASN A 554 -32.96 -16.97 -0.42
CA ASN A 554 -32.74 -17.13 -1.85
C ASN A 554 -31.93 -15.95 -2.41
N ILE A 555 -31.22 -16.20 -3.51
CA ILE A 555 -30.31 -15.23 -4.16
C ILE A 555 -31.04 -13.94 -4.53
N LYS A 556 -32.29 -14.06 -5.02
CA LYS A 556 -33.05 -12.92 -5.50
C LYS A 556 -33.35 -11.93 -4.37
N ASN A 557 -33.66 -12.38 -3.16
CA ASN A 557 -33.99 -11.48 -2.07
C ASN A 557 -32.74 -10.99 -1.34
N VAL A 558 -31.72 -11.84 -1.17
CA VAL A 558 -30.45 -11.46 -0.53
C VAL A 558 -29.76 -10.29 -1.22
N GLN A 559 -29.91 -10.14 -2.54
CA GLN A 559 -29.33 -9.01 -3.29
C GLN A 559 -29.80 -7.62 -2.81
N LEU A 560 -30.95 -7.56 -2.11
CA LEU A 560 -31.56 -6.34 -1.60
C LEU A 560 -31.02 -5.94 -0.21
N LEU A 561 -30.29 -6.84 0.46
CA LEU A 561 -29.68 -6.56 1.76
C LEU A 561 -28.40 -5.74 1.57
N ARG A 562 -28.21 -4.75 2.44
CA ARG A 562 -26.98 -3.97 2.49
C ARG A 562 -25.78 -4.87 2.83
N PRO A 563 -24.71 -4.88 2.02
CA PRO A 563 -23.47 -5.55 2.38
C PRO A 563 -22.75 -4.77 3.48
N LEU A 564 -22.34 -5.48 4.54
CA LEU A 564 -21.50 -4.92 5.62
C LEU A 564 -20.03 -5.36 5.51
N PHE A 565 -19.65 -5.80 4.31
CA PHE A 565 -18.27 -6.07 3.89
C PHE A 565 -18.12 -5.61 2.43
N GLU A 566 -17.35 -4.56 2.19
CA GLU A 566 -17.29 -3.87 0.91
C GLU A 566 -15.88 -3.38 0.58
N PHE A 567 -15.56 -3.33 -0.72
CA PHE A 567 -14.35 -2.68 -1.25
C PHE A 567 -13.02 -3.20 -0.68
N SER A 568 -12.97 -4.48 -0.30
CA SER A 568 -11.78 -5.07 0.31
C SER A 568 -10.54 -5.07 -0.60
N GLY A 569 -9.36 -5.16 0.02
CA GLY A 569 -8.07 -5.30 -0.67
C GLY A 569 -7.83 -6.67 -1.31
N ALA A 570 -8.87 -7.51 -1.45
CA ALA A 570 -8.76 -8.85 -2.00
C ALA A 570 -8.46 -8.84 -3.51
N CYS A 571 -7.99 -9.98 -4.02
CA CYS A 571 -7.68 -10.17 -5.44
C CYS A 571 -8.87 -9.83 -6.35
N THR A 572 -8.59 -9.36 -7.58
CA THR A 572 -9.58 -9.34 -8.68
C THR A 572 -10.17 -10.73 -8.87
N GLY A 573 -11.48 -10.88 -8.66
CA GLY A 573 -12.17 -12.18 -8.75
C GLY A 573 -11.93 -13.14 -7.57
N CYS A 574 -11.65 -12.62 -6.37
CA CYS A 574 -11.42 -13.44 -5.18
C CYS A 574 -12.59 -14.41 -4.89
N GLY A 575 -12.25 -15.68 -4.61
CA GLY A 575 -13.23 -16.72 -4.29
C GLY A 575 -13.72 -16.72 -2.84
N GLU A 576 -13.10 -15.97 -1.92
CA GLU A 576 -13.45 -15.98 -0.49
C GLU A 576 -14.50 -14.90 -0.15
N THR A 577 -14.31 -13.69 -0.64
CA THR A 577 -15.06 -12.50 -0.20
C THR A 577 -16.56 -12.51 -0.52
N PRO A 578 -17.08 -13.16 -1.59
CA PRO A 578 -18.53 -13.29 -1.76
C PRO A 578 -19.22 -14.01 -0.59
N TYR A 579 -18.54 -14.97 0.04
CA TYR A 579 -19.05 -15.69 1.22
C TYR A 579 -19.07 -14.81 2.47
N VAL A 580 -17.97 -14.08 2.73
CA VAL A 580 -17.90 -13.15 3.86
C VAL A 580 -18.96 -12.07 3.73
N ARG A 581 -19.12 -11.49 2.54
CA ARG A 581 -20.16 -10.49 2.30
C ARG A 581 -21.57 -11.06 2.51
N LEU A 582 -21.84 -12.28 2.05
CA LEU A 582 -23.13 -12.92 2.32
C LEU A 582 -23.39 -13.09 3.82
N LEU A 583 -22.38 -13.55 4.56
CA LEU A 583 -22.45 -13.69 6.02
C LEU A 583 -22.80 -12.35 6.68
N THR A 584 -22.15 -11.26 6.28
CA THR A 584 -22.41 -9.94 6.86
C THR A 584 -23.74 -9.32 6.42
N GLN A 585 -24.25 -9.65 5.23
CA GLN A 585 -25.60 -9.25 4.81
C GLN A 585 -26.69 -9.88 5.68
N LEU A 586 -26.50 -11.15 6.06
CA LEU A 586 -27.50 -11.91 6.82
C LEU A 586 -27.46 -11.59 8.32
N PHE A 587 -26.26 -11.50 8.91
CA PHE A 587 -26.08 -11.46 10.37
C PHE A 587 -25.19 -10.33 10.87
N GLY A 588 -24.77 -9.41 10.00
CA GLY A 588 -23.70 -8.46 10.31
C GLY A 588 -24.04 -7.45 11.42
N ASP A 589 -25.31 -7.20 11.71
CA ASP A 589 -25.78 -6.36 12.81
C ASP A 589 -25.47 -6.91 14.20
N ARG A 590 -25.13 -8.21 14.30
CA ARG A 590 -24.86 -8.92 15.56
C ARG A 590 -23.67 -9.89 15.49
N LEU A 591 -22.79 -9.71 14.50
CA LEU A 591 -21.71 -10.66 14.21
C LEU A 591 -20.41 -10.33 14.97
N TYR A 592 -19.82 -11.35 15.58
CA TYR A 592 -18.45 -11.32 16.10
C TYR A 592 -17.54 -12.18 15.22
N ILE A 593 -16.41 -11.62 14.80
CA ILE A 593 -15.44 -12.29 13.94
C ILE A 593 -14.09 -12.40 14.67
N ALA A 594 -13.73 -13.64 15.01
CA ALA A 594 -12.36 -14.05 15.26
C ALA A 594 -11.78 -14.56 13.94
N ASN A 595 -10.81 -13.84 13.38
CA ASN A 595 -10.23 -14.12 12.08
C ASN A 595 -8.78 -14.60 12.20
N ALA A 596 -8.48 -15.80 11.70
CA ALA A 596 -7.12 -16.33 11.68
C ALA A 596 -6.23 -15.50 10.76
N THR A 597 -4.92 -15.46 11.03
CA THR A 597 -3.98 -14.81 10.11
C THR A 597 -3.95 -15.55 8.77
N GLY A 598 -4.15 -14.83 7.66
CA GLY A 598 -4.22 -15.42 6.32
C GLY A 598 -4.79 -14.44 5.30
N CYS A 599 -5.23 -14.93 4.13
CA CYS A 599 -5.88 -14.06 3.13
C CYS A 599 -6.97 -13.19 3.75
N SER A 600 -7.81 -13.80 4.59
CA SER A 600 -8.94 -13.15 5.24
C SER A 600 -8.56 -12.05 6.20
N SER A 601 -7.44 -12.16 6.92
CA SER A 601 -6.97 -11.06 7.76
C SER A 601 -6.34 -9.94 6.94
N ILE A 602 -5.66 -10.28 5.85
CA ILE A 602 -5.06 -9.28 4.96
C ILE A 602 -6.12 -8.47 4.23
N TYR A 603 -7.09 -9.08 3.54
CA TYR A 603 -8.12 -8.26 2.90
C TYR A 603 -9.14 -7.72 3.89
N GLY A 604 -9.26 -8.31 5.10
CA GLY A 604 -10.27 -7.97 6.11
C GLY A 604 -9.83 -6.91 7.12
N GLY A 605 -8.53 -6.69 7.31
CA GLY A 605 -8.01 -5.78 8.34
C GLY A 605 -6.64 -5.19 8.04
N ASN A 606 -6.19 -5.16 6.78
CA ASN A 606 -4.94 -4.50 6.44
C ASN A 606 -5.10 -2.98 6.30
N LEU A 607 -4.45 -2.26 7.20
CA LEU A 607 -4.42 -0.80 7.23
C LEU A 607 -3.87 -0.21 5.92
N PRO A 608 -4.32 0.98 5.50
CA PRO A 608 -5.10 1.94 6.30
C PRO A 608 -6.62 1.77 6.25
N THR A 609 -7.14 0.87 5.41
CA THR A 609 -8.57 0.76 5.11
C THR A 609 -9.16 -0.57 5.53
N THR A 610 -10.32 -0.55 6.18
CA THR A 610 -11.07 -1.71 6.66
C THR A 610 -12.37 -1.88 5.85
N PRO A 611 -12.66 -3.09 5.32
CA PRO A 611 -13.84 -3.34 4.47
C PRO A 611 -15.13 -3.67 5.24
N TYR A 612 -15.02 -4.11 6.50
CA TYR A 612 -16.19 -4.26 7.36
C TYR A 612 -16.80 -2.88 7.58
N THR A 613 -18.12 -2.77 7.64
CA THR A 613 -18.80 -1.47 7.81
C THR A 613 -20.09 -1.65 8.64
N THR A 614 -20.79 -0.55 8.89
CA THR A 614 -22.03 -0.53 9.67
C THR A 614 -23.27 -0.30 8.80
N ASP A 615 -24.42 -0.72 9.34
CA ASP A 615 -25.73 -0.34 8.84
C ASP A 615 -26.04 1.15 9.15
N SER A 616 -27.24 1.60 8.81
CA SER A 616 -27.72 2.97 9.09
C SER A 616 -27.89 3.28 10.58
N GLU A 617 -27.95 2.25 11.45
CA GLU A 617 -28.04 2.39 12.90
C GLU A 617 -26.67 2.31 13.60
N GLY A 618 -25.58 2.18 12.83
CA GLY A 618 -24.23 2.07 13.36
C GLY A 618 -23.85 0.67 13.86
N ARG A 619 -24.66 -0.36 13.58
CA ARG A 619 -24.35 -1.75 13.92
C ARG A 619 -23.61 -2.43 12.79
N GLY A 620 -22.63 -3.24 13.12
CA GLY A 620 -21.86 -3.99 12.14
C GLY A 620 -20.97 -5.04 12.79
N PRO A 621 -20.28 -5.85 11.98
CA PRO A 621 -19.43 -6.91 12.50
C PRO A 621 -18.30 -6.35 13.36
N THR A 622 -18.07 -6.94 14.53
CA THR A 622 -16.81 -6.74 15.25
C THR A 622 -15.76 -7.67 14.64
N TRP A 623 -14.59 -7.14 14.32
CA TRP A 623 -13.53 -7.90 13.63
C TRP A 623 -12.22 -7.84 14.41
N ASN A 624 -11.61 -9.02 14.62
CA ASN A 624 -10.38 -9.14 15.38
C ASN A 624 -9.49 -10.24 14.77
N ASN A 625 -8.18 -10.01 14.77
CA ASN A 625 -7.17 -11.00 14.42
C ASN A 625 -6.17 -11.10 15.57
N SER A 626 -6.13 -12.26 16.24
CA SER A 626 -5.14 -12.57 17.27
C SER A 626 -3.85 -13.05 16.57
N LEU A 627 -3.66 -14.37 16.46
CA LEU A 627 -2.53 -14.97 15.77
C LEU A 627 -3.00 -15.95 14.69
N PHE A 628 -2.03 -16.66 14.10
CA PHE A 628 -2.33 -17.64 13.07
C PHE A 628 -2.86 -18.95 13.69
N GLU A 629 -2.27 -19.32 14.81
CA GLU A 629 -2.38 -20.62 15.46
C GLU A 629 -3.50 -20.71 16.51
N ASP A 630 -4.08 -19.58 16.97
CA ASP A 630 -4.98 -19.53 18.13
C ASP A 630 -6.41 -19.08 17.81
N ASN A 631 -6.78 -19.01 16.53
CA ASN A 631 -8.04 -18.39 16.11
C ASN A 631 -9.29 -19.03 16.75
N ALA A 632 -9.28 -20.35 16.93
CA ALA A 632 -10.42 -21.07 17.48
C ALA A 632 -10.57 -20.79 18.98
N GLU A 633 -9.46 -20.79 19.72
CA GLU A 633 -9.34 -20.49 21.13
C GLU A 633 -9.70 -19.03 21.41
N PHE A 634 -9.26 -18.12 20.53
CA PHE A 634 -9.61 -16.71 20.58
C PHE A 634 -11.12 -16.49 20.40
N GLY A 635 -11.73 -17.14 19.39
CA GLY A 635 -13.19 -17.12 19.20
C GLY A 635 -13.96 -17.77 20.35
N LEU A 636 -13.43 -18.85 20.95
CA LEU A 636 -14.00 -19.47 22.13
C LEU A 636 -13.98 -18.50 23.33
N GLY A 637 -12.89 -17.77 23.53
CA GLY A 637 -12.78 -16.72 24.54
C GLY A 637 -13.85 -15.64 24.38
N MET A 638 -14.07 -15.14 23.15
CA MET A 638 -15.15 -14.20 22.86
C MET A 638 -16.53 -14.78 23.20
N ARG A 639 -16.79 -16.04 22.83
CA ARG A 639 -18.06 -16.71 23.15
C ARG A 639 -18.29 -16.82 24.65
N LEU A 640 -17.26 -17.20 25.42
CA LEU A 640 -17.37 -17.28 26.89
C LEU A 640 -17.67 -15.91 27.50
N ALA A 641 -17.02 -14.84 27.02
CA ALA A 641 -17.29 -13.47 27.47
C ALA A 641 -18.73 -13.04 27.17
N ILE A 642 -19.22 -13.24 25.94
CA ILE A 642 -20.59 -12.88 25.54
C ILE A 642 -21.62 -13.67 26.34
N ASN A 643 -21.40 -14.97 26.55
CA ASN A 643 -22.31 -15.78 27.37
C ASN A 643 -22.40 -15.24 28.81
N ARG A 644 -21.27 -14.83 29.40
CA ARG A 644 -21.25 -14.24 30.74
C ARG A 644 -21.94 -12.88 30.79
N GLN A 645 -21.69 -12.03 29.78
CA GLN A 645 -22.36 -10.72 29.67
C GLN A 645 -23.87 -10.88 29.51
N ASN A 646 -24.33 -11.83 28.68
CA ASN A 646 -25.75 -12.12 28.51
C ASN A 646 -26.39 -12.64 29.79
N ALA A 647 -25.75 -13.59 30.49
CA ALA A 647 -26.24 -14.08 31.78
C ALA A 647 -26.35 -12.96 32.81
N TYR A 648 -25.36 -12.06 32.86
CA TYR A 648 -25.38 -10.90 33.76
C TYR A 648 -26.47 -9.89 33.39
N ALA A 649 -26.67 -9.59 32.10
CA ALA A 649 -27.74 -8.72 31.64
C ALA A 649 -29.13 -9.27 32.00
N ARG A 650 -29.35 -10.59 31.84
CA ARG A 650 -30.61 -11.25 32.23
C ARG A 650 -30.83 -11.20 33.74
N GLN A 651 -29.79 -11.43 34.53
CA GLN A 651 -29.86 -11.27 35.99
C GLN A 651 -30.23 -9.83 36.38
N LEU A 652 -29.59 -8.83 35.76
CA LEU A 652 -29.91 -7.42 36.01
C LEU A 652 -31.34 -7.07 35.61
N LEU A 653 -31.85 -7.60 34.49
CA LEU A 653 -33.24 -7.37 34.08
C LEU A 653 -34.23 -7.86 35.15
N GLU A 654 -33.98 -9.02 35.75
CA GLU A 654 -34.84 -9.54 36.83
C GLU A 654 -34.69 -8.72 38.12
N GLU A 655 -33.46 -8.36 38.52
CA GLU A 655 -33.22 -7.55 39.72
C GLU A 655 -33.82 -6.13 39.60
N LEU A 656 -33.78 -5.56 38.39
CA LEU A 656 -34.29 -4.22 38.09
C LEU A 656 -35.75 -4.21 37.63
N ARG A 657 -36.41 -5.37 37.52
CA ARG A 657 -37.83 -5.47 37.16
C ARG A 657 -38.74 -4.51 37.95
N PRO A 658 -38.60 -4.35 39.29
CA PRO A 658 -39.41 -3.40 40.05
C PRO A 658 -39.18 -1.93 39.66
N LEU A 659 -38.00 -1.60 39.13
CA LEU A 659 -37.64 -0.25 38.70
C LEU A 659 -38.09 0.03 37.26
N ILE A 660 -38.02 -0.96 36.37
CA ILE A 660 -38.47 -0.86 34.97
C ILE A 660 -39.98 -0.65 34.90
N ALA A 661 -40.74 -1.29 35.81
CA ALA A 661 -42.19 -1.18 35.93
C ALA A 661 -42.98 -1.52 34.65
N ASP A 662 -42.45 -2.46 33.84
CA ASP A 662 -43.07 -3.00 32.62
C ASP A 662 -42.73 -4.49 32.51
N ASP A 663 -43.62 -5.34 33.02
CA ASP A 663 -43.41 -6.80 33.01
C ASP A 663 -43.47 -7.41 31.61
N GLU A 664 -44.26 -6.83 30.69
CA GLU A 664 -44.37 -7.32 29.32
C GLU A 664 -43.06 -7.09 28.55
N LEU A 665 -42.43 -5.93 28.74
CA LEU A 665 -41.11 -5.65 28.18
C LEU A 665 -40.03 -6.58 28.74
N VAL A 666 -39.98 -6.76 30.07
CA VAL A 666 -38.96 -7.61 30.70
C VAL A 666 -39.13 -9.07 30.26
N ASP A 667 -40.35 -9.59 30.28
CA ASP A 667 -40.64 -10.96 29.85
C ASP A 667 -40.40 -11.13 28.35
N GLY A 668 -40.72 -10.13 27.55
CA GLY A 668 -40.43 -10.09 26.13
C GLY A 668 -38.93 -10.17 25.83
N LEU A 669 -38.10 -9.40 26.54
CA LEU A 669 -36.64 -9.43 26.39
C LEU A 669 -36.01 -10.75 26.85
N LEU A 670 -36.50 -11.32 27.95
CA LEU A 670 -35.99 -12.58 28.49
C LEU A 670 -36.39 -13.77 27.62
N ASN A 671 -37.61 -13.78 27.09
CA ASN A 671 -38.17 -14.92 26.37
C ASN A 671 -38.22 -14.72 24.84
N ALA A 672 -37.62 -13.66 24.32
CA ALA A 672 -37.51 -13.42 22.88
C ALA A 672 -36.94 -14.65 22.17
N ASP A 673 -37.63 -15.11 21.12
CA ASP A 673 -37.12 -16.17 20.25
C ASP A 673 -35.84 -15.70 19.55
N GLN A 674 -34.85 -16.57 19.48
CA GLN A 674 -33.54 -16.33 18.88
C GLN A 674 -33.20 -17.42 17.84
N SER A 675 -34.19 -18.17 17.35
CA SER A 675 -34.01 -19.30 16.44
C SER A 675 -33.81 -18.93 14.95
N ASP A 676 -33.86 -17.64 14.62
CA ASP A 676 -33.67 -17.07 13.27
C ASP A 676 -32.19 -16.94 12.79
#